data_AF-A0A940T9V0-F1
#
_entry.id   AF-A0A940T9V0-F1
#
_cell.length_a   1.000
_cell.length_b   1.000
_cell.length_c   1.000
_cell.angle_alpha   90.00
_cell.angle_beta   90.00
_cell.angle_gamma   90.00
#
_symmetry.space_group_name_H-M   'P 1'
#
loop_
_entity.id
_entity.type
_entity.pdbx_description
1 polymer ?
#
loop_
_entity_poly.entity_id
_entity_poly.type
_entity_poly.pdbx_seq_one_letter_code
_entity_poly.pdbx_strand_id
1 'polypeptide(L)'
;MENKLTYISLFSSAGVGCYGFKMNGFECIATNELIERRLNVQRFNNKCKYETGYLCGDITSDEMKSKLFDEVERWRKREGINDVTAIIATPPCQGMSVANHKKTHNEIVRNSLVVESIKIISKVSPLFFVFENVPKFMSTLCTDMDGVEKTISNVIQLRLGEEYSIFSQVINFKNYGACSSRSRTLVIGVRRDIADFISPIELFPDYCEEKTLRETIGTLKPLREFGEIDKDDIYHSFRTYPESMRAWISDLKEGESAFDNEDISKKPHQVIDGKIVINKQKNGDKYRRQFWDKVGPCIHTRNDQLASQNTVHPSDDRVFSIRELMLMMTIPFDFKWVETSFDELNQMSLKEKQAFLKKEEIKIRQCLGEAVPTVIMESISSKMKTFLSRKHLNTAEVKQFIKVNLSEYSSIVEFIRHNSNSFGFSTLSRIAEYSNAQRENYAAFFTDKHILTEIYKRLPEINKSTIHILEPSVGTGNFLPFIIKKYSYAEHLYIDVIDIDNNAINTLKVLVNALSVPDNVTIRYINDNFLLRTFDKQYDLVIGNPPFSKLAPTDKIIKQYRYDCYNQDTLNTASFFLEKAMKLADWVSFVMPKFILNTPEYSKTRELLGTKKVDSIIDFGEEGFKGVLVETVNIVVNTIEASSTTFVQSVPQNITLLQKQKYIFDKSYPYWIIYRNSFFDAVAKKLSFNSFTVFRDRQITNKLLNESDGIRVIKSRNINDTGTEIVSIKGYDSYISSCKAQKLGVYKYYDRDDVYLTPNMTYKPRVIKKPKNTLVNGSVAILIPTNNNTLTDKQLLYFSSEEYRSFYMIARNFQTRSLNVDSCSVFFFGILKEE
;
A
#
# COMPACT_ATOMS: atom_id res chain seq x y z
N MET A 1 -5.97 23.70 -22.28
CA MET A 1 -5.68 24.45 -21.05
C MET A 1 -4.83 23.54 -20.18
N GLU A 2 -3.67 24.00 -19.70
CA GLU A 2 -2.96 23.25 -18.66
C GLU A 2 -3.84 23.17 -17.41
N ASN A 3 -4.02 21.97 -16.85
CA ASN A 3 -4.76 21.82 -15.60
C ASN A 3 -3.98 22.52 -14.48
N LYS A 4 -4.59 23.55 -13.89
CA LYS A 4 -4.01 24.26 -12.74
C LYS A 4 -3.80 23.31 -11.57
N LEU A 5 -2.62 23.38 -10.97
CA LEU A 5 -2.29 22.66 -9.74
C LEU A 5 -2.95 23.37 -8.56
N THR A 6 -3.86 22.70 -7.87
CA THR A 6 -4.67 23.32 -6.81
C THR A 6 -4.70 22.50 -5.54
N TYR A 7 -4.83 23.14 -4.38
CA TYR A 7 -4.97 22.40 -3.12
C TYR A 7 -5.90 23.05 -2.11
N ILE A 8 -6.39 22.23 -1.19
CA ILE A 8 -7.11 22.65 0.02
C ILE A 8 -6.30 22.24 1.24
N SER A 9 -6.23 23.12 2.25
CA SER A 9 -5.48 22.87 3.49
C SER A 9 -6.40 22.96 4.70
N LEU A 10 -6.65 21.82 5.36
CA LEU A 10 -7.48 21.74 6.56
C LEU A 10 -6.60 21.68 7.82
N PHE A 11 -7.04 22.33 8.90
CA PHE A 11 -6.28 22.43 10.16
C PHE A 11 -4.89 23.05 9.94
N SER A 12 -4.86 24.09 9.14
CA SER A 12 -3.66 24.57 8.44
C SER A 12 -2.64 25.32 9.30
N SER A 13 -2.97 25.65 10.56
CA SER A 13 -2.10 26.40 11.48
C SER A 13 -1.61 27.71 10.84
N ALA A 14 -0.33 28.04 10.94
CA ALA A 14 0.25 29.20 10.25
C ALA A 14 0.54 28.97 8.75
N GLY A 15 0.25 27.79 8.21
CA GLY A 15 0.52 27.44 6.81
C GLY A 15 1.97 27.05 6.50
N VAL A 16 2.82 26.82 7.51
CA VAL A 16 4.25 26.48 7.35
C VAL A 16 4.46 25.23 6.50
N GLY A 17 3.77 24.13 6.81
CA GLY A 17 3.94 22.87 6.09
C GLY A 17 3.46 22.99 4.63
N CYS A 18 2.23 23.45 4.43
CA CYS A 18 1.67 23.61 3.08
C CYS A 18 2.29 24.74 2.25
N TYR A 19 3.20 25.55 2.81
CA TYR A 19 4.02 26.47 2.02
C TYR A 19 4.83 25.73 0.93
N GLY A 20 5.20 24.47 1.16
CA GLY A 20 5.87 23.64 0.15
C GLY A 20 5.07 23.44 -1.14
N PHE A 21 3.73 23.42 -1.05
CA PHE A 21 2.87 23.37 -2.24
C PHE A 21 2.96 24.69 -3.03
N LYS A 22 3.00 25.83 -2.33
CA LYS A 22 3.17 27.14 -2.96
C LYS A 22 4.53 27.26 -3.66
N MET A 23 5.61 26.76 -3.05
CA MET A 23 6.95 26.72 -3.66
C MET A 23 6.96 25.95 -4.97
N ASN A 24 6.12 24.91 -5.11
CA ASN A 24 5.96 24.14 -6.34
C ASN A 24 4.91 24.71 -7.31
N GLY A 25 4.32 25.87 -7.02
CA GLY A 25 3.39 26.58 -7.90
C GLY A 25 1.94 26.11 -7.81
N PHE A 26 1.55 25.42 -6.73
CA PHE A 26 0.15 25.10 -6.49
C PHE A 26 -0.60 26.33 -5.96
N GLU A 27 -1.83 26.54 -6.45
CA GLU A 27 -2.73 27.59 -5.96
C GLU A 27 -3.64 27.03 -4.84
N CYS A 28 -3.71 27.73 -3.69
CA CYS A 28 -4.60 27.33 -2.60
C CYS A 28 -6.03 27.78 -2.91
N ILE A 29 -6.95 26.82 -3.04
CA ILE A 29 -8.39 27.07 -3.20
C ILE A 29 -8.95 27.61 -1.90
N ALA A 30 -8.79 26.82 -0.83
CA ALA A 30 -9.31 27.13 0.48
C ALA A 30 -8.36 26.63 1.58
N THR A 31 -8.27 27.39 2.65
CA THR A 31 -7.52 27.03 3.85
C THR A 31 -8.41 27.23 5.07
N ASN A 32 -8.51 26.22 5.92
CA ASN A 32 -9.28 26.27 7.16
C ASN A 32 -8.35 26.26 8.38
N GLU A 33 -8.60 27.20 9.29
CA GLU A 33 -7.91 27.33 10.57
C GLU A 33 -8.86 27.96 11.60
N LEU A 34 -8.83 27.46 12.84
CA LEU A 34 -9.70 27.97 13.90
C LEU A 34 -9.22 29.30 14.47
N ILE A 35 -7.90 29.52 14.51
CA ILE A 35 -7.28 30.66 15.19
C ILE A 35 -6.90 31.75 14.17
N GLU A 36 -7.60 32.87 14.22
CA GLU A 36 -7.44 34.00 13.28
C GLU A 36 -5.99 34.52 13.19
N ARG A 37 -5.29 34.70 14.31
CA ARG A 37 -3.89 35.17 14.30
C ARG A 37 -2.93 34.23 13.53
N ARG A 38 -3.27 32.95 13.38
CA ARG A 38 -2.51 31.98 12.57
C ARG A 38 -2.91 32.06 11.11
N LEU A 39 -4.21 32.21 10.83
CA LEU A 39 -4.72 32.44 9.49
C LEU A 39 -4.17 33.73 8.87
N ASN A 40 -3.97 34.78 9.67
CA ASN A 40 -3.33 36.03 9.23
C ASN A 40 -1.89 35.80 8.73
N VAL A 41 -1.13 34.87 9.33
CA VAL A 41 0.20 34.48 8.81
C VAL A 41 0.08 33.97 7.37
N GLN A 42 -0.96 33.20 7.08
CA GLN A 42 -1.21 32.69 5.72
C GLN A 42 -1.57 33.82 4.75
N ARG A 43 -2.29 34.86 5.21
CA ARG A 43 -2.59 36.07 4.43
C ARG A 43 -1.32 36.84 4.08
N PHE A 44 -0.41 37.05 5.03
CA PHE A 44 0.87 37.74 4.77
C PHE A 44 1.73 37.02 3.72
N ASN A 45 1.53 35.70 3.60
CA ASN A 45 2.17 34.88 2.60
C ASN A 45 1.36 34.75 1.31
N ASN A 46 0.25 35.47 1.12
CA ASN A 46 -0.62 35.38 -0.07
C ASN A 46 -0.95 33.93 -0.43
N LYS A 47 -1.37 33.13 0.55
CA LYS A 47 -1.59 31.69 0.38
C LYS A 47 -2.76 31.38 -0.56
N CYS A 48 -3.94 31.95 -0.29
CA CYS A 48 -5.12 31.83 -1.14
C CYS A 48 -5.20 33.00 -2.11
N LYS A 49 -5.63 32.72 -3.34
CA LYS A 49 -5.86 33.75 -4.37
C LYS A 49 -7.02 34.68 -4.03
N TYR A 50 -8.09 34.12 -3.48
CA TYR A 50 -9.30 34.84 -3.10
C TYR A 50 -9.41 34.95 -1.58
N GLU A 51 -9.86 36.10 -1.08
CA GLU A 51 -10.05 36.30 0.37
C GLU A 51 -11.08 35.32 0.96
N THR A 52 -12.09 34.95 0.15
CA THR A 52 -13.09 33.93 0.50
C THR A 52 -12.51 32.54 0.73
N GLY A 53 -11.27 32.29 0.28
CA GLY A 53 -10.53 31.06 0.55
C GLY A 53 -9.90 31.00 1.95
N TYR A 54 -9.88 32.09 2.72
CA TYR A 54 -9.39 32.09 4.11
C TYR A 54 -10.52 31.82 5.10
N LEU A 55 -10.72 30.54 5.44
CA LEU A 55 -11.85 30.06 6.23
C LEU A 55 -11.50 30.00 7.72
N CYS A 56 -11.78 31.09 8.45
CA CYS A 56 -11.58 31.15 9.90
C CYS A 56 -12.77 30.54 10.65
N GLY A 57 -12.59 29.37 11.27
CA GLY A 57 -13.58 28.80 12.18
C GLY A 57 -13.64 27.27 12.17
N ASP A 58 -14.64 26.73 12.88
CA ASP A 58 -14.78 25.30 13.14
C ASP A 58 -15.32 24.56 11.90
N ILE A 59 -14.49 23.68 11.34
CA ILE A 59 -14.81 22.87 10.15
C ILE A 59 -15.90 21.80 10.40
N THR A 60 -16.23 21.51 11.66
CA THR A 60 -17.34 20.62 11.99
C THR A 60 -18.70 21.24 11.64
N SER A 61 -18.78 22.58 11.59
CA SER A 61 -20.01 23.29 11.27
C SER A 61 -20.37 23.21 9.78
N ASP A 62 -21.67 23.07 9.50
CA ASP A 62 -22.16 23.01 8.12
C ASP A 62 -21.98 24.33 7.37
N GLU A 63 -22.03 25.46 8.06
CA GLU A 63 -21.71 26.78 7.49
C GLU A 63 -20.28 26.80 6.94
N MET A 64 -19.30 26.33 7.71
CA MET A 64 -17.90 26.36 7.30
C MET A 64 -17.64 25.40 6.13
N LYS A 65 -18.24 24.22 6.16
CA LYS A 65 -18.19 23.27 5.03
C LYS A 65 -18.85 23.84 3.78
N SER A 66 -19.98 24.52 3.89
CA SER A 66 -20.63 25.19 2.76
C SER A 66 -19.71 26.22 2.13
N LYS A 67 -19.11 27.11 2.93
CA LYS A 67 -18.16 28.12 2.42
C LYS A 67 -16.99 27.48 1.66
N LEU A 68 -16.46 26.36 2.16
CA LEU A 68 -15.41 25.61 1.48
C LEU A 68 -15.88 25.06 0.13
N PHE A 69 -17.06 24.43 0.08
CA PHE A 69 -17.59 23.88 -1.16
C PHE A 69 -17.95 24.97 -2.17
N ASP A 70 -18.45 26.12 -1.70
CA ASP A 70 -18.73 27.30 -2.55
C ASP A 70 -17.45 27.87 -3.16
N GLU A 71 -16.34 27.87 -2.41
CA GLU A 71 -15.03 28.27 -2.93
C GLU A 71 -14.54 27.27 -3.99
N VAL A 72 -14.67 25.96 -3.77
CA VAL A 72 -14.33 24.94 -4.80
C VAL A 72 -15.14 25.19 -6.09
N GLU A 73 -16.43 25.45 -5.96
CA GLU A 73 -17.31 25.71 -7.10
C GLU A 73 -16.99 27.04 -7.80
N ARG A 74 -16.58 28.07 -7.05
CA ARG A 74 -16.05 29.33 -7.60
C ARG A 74 -14.82 29.06 -8.46
N TRP A 75 -13.88 28.22 -8.00
CA TRP A 75 -12.69 27.87 -8.77
C TRP A 75 -13.04 27.10 -10.03
N ARG A 76 -13.95 26.12 -9.96
CA ARG A 76 -14.44 25.41 -11.16
C ARG A 76 -14.99 26.38 -12.21
N LYS A 77 -15.78 27.36 -11.79
CA LYS A 77 -16.41 28.35 -12.68
C LYS A 77 -15.46 29.43 -13.20
N ARG A 78 -14.60 30.00 -12.34
CA ARG A 78 -13.76 31.16 -12.68
C ARG A 78 -12.39 30.80 -13.20
N GLU A 79 -11.80 29.72 -12.69
CA GLU A 79 -10.45 29.28 -13.03
C GLU A 79 -10.46 28.07 -13.98
N GLY A 80 -11.64 27.51 -14.26
CA GLY A 80 -11.81 26.41 -15.21
C GLY A 80 -11.18 25.10 -14.75
N ILE A 81 -11.03 24.88 -13.44
CA ILE A 81 -10.52 23.62 -12.92
C ILE A 81 -11.60 22.53 -12.98
N ASN A 82 -11.23 21.31 -13.38
CA ASN A 82 -12.13 20.16 -13.35
C ASN A 82 -12.08 19.48 -11.98
N ASP A 83 -10.86 19.12 -11.57
CA ASP A 83 -10.56 18.41 -10.33
C ASP A 83 -9.73 19.30 -9.39
N VAL A 84 -9.96 19.12 -8.08
CA VAL A 84 -9.02 19.61 -7.06
C VAL A 84 -7.82 18.69 -7.05
N THR A 85 -6.60 19.22 -7.16
CA THR A 85 -5.42 18.36 -7.24
C THR A 85 -5.15 17.64 -5.92
N ALA A 86 -5.13 18.36 -4.79
CA ALA A 86 -4.82 17.76 -3.50
C ALA A 86 -5.65 18.32 -2.33
N ILE A 87 -5.94 17.47 -1.35
CA ILE A 87 -6.38 17.91 -0.01
C ILE A 87 -5.33 17.49 1.01
N ILE A 88 -4.86 18.44 1.81
CA ILE A 88 -3.93 18.20 2.92
C ILE A 88 -4.67 18.46 4.22
N ALA A 89 -4.64 17.53 5.16
CA ALA A 89 -5.23 17.73 6.47
C ALA A 89 -4.31 17.25 7.60
N THR A 90 -4.17 18.10 8.61
CA THR A 90 -3.38 17.86 9.83
C THR A 90 -4.28 17.94 11.07
N PRO A 91 -5.32 17.07 11.18
CA PRO A 91 -6.32 17.19 12.23
C PRO A 91 -5.68 17.07 13.63
N PRO A 92 -6.02 17.97 14.57
CA PRO A 92 -5.41 18.00 15.89
C PRO A 92 -5.83 16.77 16.70
N CYS A 93 -4.90 16.29 17.51
CA CYS A 93 -4.99 14.95 18.10
C CYS A 93 -4.43 14.95 19.54
N GLN A 94 -5.04 15.75 20.41
CA GLN A 94 -4.51 16.11 21.72
C GLN A 94 -4.68 15.05 22.84
N GLY A 95 -5.10 13.82 22.52
CA GLY A 95 -5.17 12.68 23.45
C GLY A 95 -4.16 11.54 23.18
N MET A 96 -3.33 11.67 22.15
CA MET A 96 -2.51 10.56 21.62
C MET A 96 -1.03 10.57 22.04
N SER A 97 -0.59 11.58 22.79
CA SER A 97 0.81 11.64 23.26
C SER A 97 1.05 10.63 24.39
N VAL A 98 2.24 10.05 24.44
CA VAL A 98 2.69 9.06 25.45
C VAL A 98 2.51 9.57 26.89
N ALA A 99 2.33 10.88 27.09
CA ALA A 99 2.20 11.53 28.39
C ALA A 99 0.77 11.58 28.99
N ASN A 100 -0.30 11.35 28.20
CA ASN A 100 -1.69 11.46 28.70
C ASN A 100 -2.39 10.08 28.72
N HIS A 101 -2.32 9.40 29.85
CA HIS A 101 -2.92 8.07 30.05
C HIS A 101 -4.41 8.07 30.47
N LYS A 102 -5.10 9.23 30.50
CA LYS A 102 -6.51 9.31 30.92
C LYS A 102 -7.44 9.56 29.74
N LYS A 103 -7.97 8.46 29.17
CA LYS A 103 -9.03 8.44 28.15
C LYS A 103 -10.27 9.18 28.66
N THR A 104 -10.51 10.39 28.19
CA THR A 104 -11.74 11.16 28.50
C THR A 104 -12.62 11.27 27.26
N HIS A 105 -13.94 11.38 27.44
CA HIS A 105 -14.91 11.51 26.34
C HIS A 105 -14.56 12.65 25.34
N ASN A 106 -13.99 13.75 25.84
CA ASN A 106 -13.50 14.88 25.04
C ASN A 106 -12.34 14.51 24.08
N GLU A 107 -11.55 13.48 24.38
CA GLU A 107 -10.46 13.03 23.50
C GLU A 107 -11.00 12.28 22.28
N ILE A 108 -12.09 11.51 22.44
CA ILE A 108 -12.76 10.81 21.34
C ILE A 108 -13.36 11.81 20.37
N VAL A 109 -14.05 12.85 20.88
CA VAL A 109 -14.58 13.96 20.06
C VAL A 109 -13.48 14.66 19.26
N ARG A 110 -12.31 14.91 19.86
CA ARG A 110 -11.16 15.50 19.14
C ARG A 110 -10.57 14.57 18.09
N ASN A 111 -10.47 13.27 18.38
CA ASN A 111 -10.01 12.29 17.39
C ASN A 111 -10.98 12.17 16.20
N SER A 112 -12.26 12.52 16.38
CA SER A 112 -13.26 12.52 15.31
C SER A 112 -13.12 13.67 14.30
N LEU A 113 -12.21 14.65 14.49
CA LEU A 113 -11.94 15.69 13.49
C LEU A 113 -11.36 15.13 12.17
N VAL A 114 -10.73 13.96 12.21
CA VAL A 114 -10.34 13.24 10.99
C VAL A 114 -11.56 12.87 10.14
N VAL A 115 -12.71 12.59 10.77
CA VAL A 115 -13.95 12.20 10.08
C VAL A 115 -14.50 13.37 9.26
N GLU A 116 -14.38 14.61 9.74
CA GLU A 116 -14.74 15.78 8.94
C GLU A 116 -13.83 15.93 7.71
N SER A 117 -12.54 15.61 7.84
CA SER A 117 -11.62 15.58 6.68
C SER A 117 -12.03 14.52 5.67
N ILE A 118 -12.41 13.33 6.15
CA ILE A 118 -12.89 12.21 5.30
C ILE A 118 -14.17 12.60 4.56
N LYS A 119 -15.13 13.26 5.24
CA LYS A 119 -16.36 13.77 4.60
C LYS A 119 -16.03 14.77 3.48
N ILE A 120 -15.10 15.69 3.72
CA ILE A 120 -14.68 16.67 2.72
C ILE A 120 -13.98 15.99 1.54
N ILE A 121 -13.08 15.04 1.79
CA ILE A 121 -12.39 14.28 0.72
C ILE A 121 -13.39 13.51 -0.13
N SER A 122 -14.33 12.79 0.48
CA SER A 122 -15.38 12.07 -0.24
C SER A 122 -16.26 13.01 -1.08
N LYS A 123 -16.57 14.21 -0.58
CA LYS A 123 -17.40 15.18 -1.31
C LYS A 123 -16.66 15.91 -2.44
N VAL A 124 -15.41 16.29 -2.21
CA VAL A 124 -14.60 17.06 -3.19
C VAL A 124 -13.98 16.14 -4.25
N SER A 125 -13.67 14.89 -3.87
CA SER A 125 -13.00 13.88 -4.69
C SER A 125 -11.69 14.36 -5.35
N PRO A 126 -10.70 14.85 -4.58
CA PRO A 126 -9.43 15.31 -5.13
C PRO A 126 -8.64 14.19 -5.82
N LEU A 127 -7.69 14.53 -6.69
CA LEU A 127 -6.78 13.52 -7.26
C LEU A 127 -5.94 12.83 -6.19
N PHE A 128 -5.52 13.61 -5.18
CA PHE A 128 -4.71 13.16 -4.06
C PHE A 128 -5.24 13.65 -2.71
N PHE A 129 -5.00 12.89 -1.66
CA PHE A 129 -5.10 13.41 -0.30
C PHE A 129 -3.89 13.05 0.55
N VAL A 130 -3.57 13.88 1.53
CA VAL A 130 -2.48 13.68 2.48
C VAL A 130 -3.00 13.94 3.90
N PHE A 131 -2.89 12.93 4.76
CA PHE A 131 -2.96 13.12 6.21
C PHE A 131 -1.55 13.07 6.80
N GLU A 132 -1.24 14.04 7.66
CA GLU A 132 -0.07 13.99 8.54
C GLU A 132 -0.54 14.01 10.00
N ASN A 133 0.05 13.14 10.82
CA ASN A 133 -0.26 13.08 12.24
C ASN A 133 0.80 12.31 13.06
N VAL A 134 0.59 12.21 14.37
CA VAL A 134 1.48 11.48 15.30
C VAL A 134 1.53 9.96 15.01
N PRO A 135 2.60 9.24 15.40
CA PRO A 135 2.81 7.83 15.05
C PRO A 135 1.65 6.88 15.38
N LYS A 136 0.91 7.14 16.47
CA LYS A 136 -0.21 6.28 16.91
C LYS A 136 -1.51 6.49 16.12
N PHE A 137 -1.54 7.42 15.17
CA PHE A 137 -2.73 7.86 14.45
C PHE A 137 -3.61 6.72 13.92
N MET A 138 -3.05 5.79 13.12
CA MET A 138 -3.84 4.73 12.47
C MET A 138 -4.54 3.78 13.47
N SER A 139 -3.93 3.58 14.65
CA SER A 139 -4.44 2.67 15.69
C SER A 139 -5.44 3.32 16.65
N THR A 140 -5.61 4.63 16.59
CA THR A 140 -6.45 5.37 17.52
C THR A 140 -7.92 5.24 17.16
N LEU A 141 -8.78 5.20 18.18
CA LEU A 141 -10.23 5.15 18.02
C LEU A 141 -10.80 6.55 17.74
N CYS A 142 -11.73 6.61 16.80
CA CYS A 142 -12.59 7.75 16.52
C CYS A 142 -14.05 7.28 16.35
N THR A 143 -15.00 8.20 16.50
CA THR A 143 -16.41 7.93 16.23
C THR A 143 -16.68 8.15 14.75
N ASP A 144 -17.01 7.08 14.01
CA ASP A 144 -17.36 7.15 12.59
C ASP A 144 -18.76 7.79 12.38
N MET A 145 -19.13 8.04 11.12
CA MET A 145 -20.39 8.69 10.72
C MET A 145 -21.65 7.93 11.16
N ASP A 146 -21.53 6.64 11.50
CA ASP A 146 -22.60 5.80 12.04
C ASP A 146 -22.66 5.80 13.57
N GLY A 147 -21.83 6.61 14.24
CA GLY A 147 -21.75 6.67 15.69
C GLY A 147 -20.94 5.54 16.34
N VAL A 148 -20.37 4.63 15.55
CA VAL A 148 -19.62 3.48 16.07
C VAL A 148 -18.13 3.83 16.21
N GLU A 149 -17.53 3.44 17.33
CA GLU A 149 -16.10 3.58 17.56
C GLU A 149 -15.31 2.58 16.72
N LYS A 150 -14.40 3.09 15.88
CA LYS A 150 -13.52 2.29 15.02
C LYS A 150 -12.13 2.90 15.03
N THR A 151 -11.11 2.13 14.67
CA THR A 151 -9.78 2.70 14.44
C THR A 151 -9.82 3.65 13.24
N ILE A 152 -9.02 4.71 13.27
CA ILE A 152 -8.92 5.65 12.15
C ILE A 152 -8.55 4.92 10.85
N SER A 153 -7.66 3.92 10.91
CA SER A 153 -7.34 3.06 9.76
C SER A 153 -8.58 2.40 9.15
N ASN A 154 -9.47 1.85 10.00
CA ASN A 154 -10.69 1.20 9.52
C ASN A 154 -11.64 2.22 8.91
N VAL A 155 -11.80 3.40 9.51
CA VAL A 155 -12.68 4.44 8.95
C VAL A 155 -12.16 4.93 7.59
N ILE A 156 -10.86 5.19 7.46
CA ILE A 156 -10.26 5.59 6.18
C ILE A 156 -10.51 4.51 5.11
N GLN A 157 -10.25 3.23 5.43
CA GLN A 157 -10.44 2.14 4.48
C GLN A 157 -11.92 1.95 4.11
N LEU A 158 -12.84 2.00 5.08
CA LEU A 158 -14.28 1.82 4.85
C LEU A 158 -14.90 2.96 4.04
N ARG A 159 -14.42 4.20 4.24
CA ARG A 159 -15.05 5.40 3.66
C ARG A 159 -14.38 5.89 2.38
N LEU A 160 -13.07 5.67 2.23
CA LEU A 160 -12.29 6.15 1.09
C LEU A 160 -11.64 5.03 0.29
N GLY A 161 -11.53 3.80 0.84
CA GLY A 161 -10.80 2.71 0.21
C GLY A 161 -11.39 2.25 -1.12
N GLU A 162 -12.69 2.46 -1.37
CA GLU A 162 -13.34 2.18 -2.67
C GLU A 162 -13.01 3.19 -3.76
N GLU A 163 -12.71 4.44 -3.40
CA GLU A 163 -12.42 5.52 -4.34
C GLU A 163 -10.92 5.81 -4.47
N TYR A 164 -10.11 5.39 -3.49
CA TYR A 164 -8.68 5.69 -3.42
C TYR A 164 -7.84 4.42 -3.20
N SER A 165 -6.67 4.37 -3.84
CA SER A 165 -5.55 3.55 -3.40
C SER A 165 -4.82 4.28 -2.27
N ILE A 166 -4.74 3.68 -1.09
CA ILE A 166 -4.27 4.33 0.13
C ILE A 166 -3.06 3.58 0.68
N PHE A 167 -2.03 4.34 1.07
CA PHE A 167 -0.87 3.83 1.80
C PHE A 167 -0.54 4.73 2.99
N SER A 168 -0.13 4.11 4.10
CA SER A 168 0.27 4.80 5.32
C SER A 168 1.56 4.24 5.88
N GLN A 169 2.44 5.10 6.38
CA GLN A 169 3.68 4.70 7.02
C GLN A 169 4.06 5.70 8.11
N VAL A 170 4.65 5.20 9.21
CA VAL A 170 5.35 6.04 10.19
C VAL A 170 6.76 6.27 9.70
N ILE A 171 7.13 7.52 9.49
CA ILE A 171 8.49 7.92 9.09
C ILE A 171 9.03 8.98 10.04
N ASN A 172 10.36 9.03 10.21
CA ASN A 172 11.01 10.13 10.92
C ASN A 172 11.51 11.15 9.91
N PHE A 173 10.95 12.36 9.93
CA PHE A 173 11.24 13.40 8.94
C PHE A 173 12.72 13.79 8.83
N LYS A 174 13.55 13.50 9.84
CA LYS A 174 15.01 13.70 9.73
C LYS A 174 15.67 12.92 8.59
N ASN A 175 15.06 11.78 8.22
CA ASN A 175 15.54 10.92 7.14
C ASN A 175 14.89 11.27 5.79
N TYR A 176 14.22 12.43 5.70
CA TYR A 176 13.45 12.86 4.53
C TYR A 176 13.55 14.38 4.32
N GLY A 177 14.68 14.97 4.70
CA GLY A 177 15.07 16.35 4.41
C GLY A 177 14.92 17.32 5.58
N ALA A 178 14.17 16.97 6.63
CA ALA A 178 14.03 17.85 7.79
C ALA A 178 15.32 17.84 8.64
N CYS A 179 15.68 18.98 9.22
CA CYS A 179 16.85 19.09 10.10
C CYS A 179 16.49 18.88 11.59
N SER A 180 15.40 18.17 11.86
CA SER A 180 14.95 17.82 13.20
C SER A 180 14.30 16.44 13.25
N SER A 181 14.55 15.70 14.33
CA SER A 181 13.95 14.40 14.58
C SER A 181 12.47 14.55 14.90
N ARG A 182 11.59 14.02 14.04
CA ARG A 182 10.14 14.11 14.20
C ARG A 182 9.48 12.90 13.53
N SER A 183 9.12 11.90 14.32
CA SER A 183 8.34 10.74 13.84
C SER A 183 6.87 11.11 13.65
N ARG A 184 6.34 10.83 12.45
CA ARG A 184 4.96 11.11 12.05
C ARG A 184 4.43 10.00 11.16
N THR A 185 3.13 9.77 11.25
CA THR A 185 2.37 8.98 10.29
C THR A 185 2.00 9.88 9.13
N LEU A 186 2.40 9.47 7.92
CA LEU A 186 1.83 9.99 6.69
C LEU A 186 0.84 8.97 6.13
N VAL A 187 -0.30 9.45 5.66
CA VAL A 187 -1.28 8.67 4.89
C VAL A 187 -1.50 9.40 3.58
N ILE A 188 -1.21 8.74 2.47
CA ILE A 188 -1.41 9.30 1.13
C ILE A 188 -2.43 8.44 0.39
N GLY A 189 -3.44 9.11 -0.19
CA GLY A 189 -4.39 8.50 -1.09
C GLY A 189 -4.25 9.02 -2.51
N VAL A 190 -4.35 8.11 -3.47
CA VAL A 190 -4.40 8.37 -4.91
C VAL A 190 -5.76 7.89 -5.42
N ARG A 191 -6.50 8.74 -6.13
CA ARG A 191 -7.81 8.37 -6.67
C ARG A 191 -7.67 7.17 -7.63
N ARG A 192 -8.59 6.20 -7.55
CA ARG A 192 -8.43 4.89 -8.21
C ARG A 192 -8.37 4.97 -9.74
N ASP A 193 -8.99 5.98 -10.36
CA ASP A 193 -8.93 6.22 -11.81
C ASP A 193 -7.51 6.50 -12.32
N ILE A 194 -6.63 7.02 -11.46
CA ILE A 194 -5.23 7.31 -11.79
C ILE A 194 -4.22 6.36 -11.12
N ALA A 195 -4.68 5.41 -10.30
CA ALA A 195 -3.83 4.49 -9.54
C ALA A 195 -3.04 3.48 -10.41
N ASP A 196 -3.46 3.29 -11.67
CA ASP A 196 -2.69 2.52 -12.67
C ASP A 196 -1.40 3.24 -13.10
N PHE A 197 -1.33 4.56 -12.91
CA PHE A 197 -0.22 5.40 -13.37
C PHE A 197 0.70 5.85 -12.25
N ILE A 198 0.17 6.02 -11.04
CA ILE A 198 0.93 6.42 -9.86
C ILE A 198 0.46 5.68 -8.61
N SER A 199 1.42 5.21 -7.82
CA SER A 199 1.18 4.64 -6.51
C SER A 199 1.28 5.72 -5.42
N PRO A 200 0.49 5.64 -4.33
CA PRO A 200 0.68 6.50 -3.17
C PRO A 200 2.10 6.38 -2.57
N ILE A 201 2.78 5.24 -2.75
CA ILE A 201 4.15 5.01 -2.26
C ILE A 201 5.17 5.93 -2.95
N GLU A 202 4.97 6.21 -4.25
CA GLU A 202 5.87 7.06 -5.03
C GLU A 202 5.82 8.52 -4.58
N LEU A 203 4.72 8.93 -3.95
CA LEU A 203 4.50 10.28 -3.43
C LEU A 203 5.16 10.52 -2.07
N PHE A 204 5.54 9.46 -1.34
CA PHE A 204 6.27 9.63 -0.08
C PHE A 204 7.63 10.28 -0.34
N PRO A 205 8.12 11.17 0.53
CA PRO A 205 9.47 11.72 0.43
C PRO A 205 10.54 10.62 0.29
N ASP A 206 11.63 10.92 -0.40
CA ASP A 206 12.74 9.99 -0.58
C ASP A 206 13.70 10.04 0.61
N TYR A 207 14.33 8.90 0.91
CA TYR A 207 15.27 8.82 2.02
C TYR A 207 16.47 9.73 1.75
N CYS A 208 16.90 10.47 2.77
CA CYS A 208 18.16 11.20 2.77
C CYS A 208 18.87 11.02 4.11
N GLU A 209 20.19 11.19 4.09
CA GLU A 209 20.97 11.25 5.32
C GLU A 209 20.57 12.47 6.18
N GLU A 210 20.66 12.30 7.49
CA GLU A 210 20.28 13.36 8.43
C GLU A 210 21.40 14.39 8.59
N LYS A 211 21.03 15.67 8.66
CA LYS A 211 21.97 16.76 8.95
C LYS A 211 22.12 16.96 10.45
N THR A 212 23.34 17.23 10.89
CA THR A 212 23.67 17.58 12.26
C THR A 212 23.23 19.01 12.60
N LEU A 213 23.13 19.33 13.89
CA LEU A 213 22.94 20.71 14.35
C LEU A 213 24.08 21.61 13.90
N ARG A 214 25.32 21.10 13.86
CA ARG A 214 26.49 21.86 13.37
C ARG A 214 26.31 22.31 11.93
N GLU A 215 25.87 21.42 11.05
CA GLU A 215 25.60 21.75 9.65
C GLU A 215 24.36 22.64 9.47
N THR A 216 23.39 22.54 10.38
CA THR A 216 22.10 23.25 10.24
C THR A 216 22.17 24.68 10.77
N ILE A 217 22.79 24.89 11.94
CA ILE A 217 22.77 26.18 12.65
C ILE A 217 24.16 26.71 13.02
N GLY A 218 25.23 25.93 12.82
CA GLY A 218 26.58 26.27 13.30
C GLY A 218 27.22 27.50 12.64
N THR A 219 26.63 28.02 11.56
CA THR A 219 27.08 29.25 10.90
C THR A 219 26.45 30.52 11.49
N LEU A 220 25.46 30.40 12.37
CA LEU A 220 24.83 31.54 13.04
C LEU A 220 25.74 32.11 14.12
N LYS A 221 25.60 33.42 14.40
CA LYS A 221 26.41 34.06 15.44
C LYS A 221 25.99 33.53 16.83
N PRO A 222 26.91 33.35 17.78
CA PRO A 222 26.52 33.03 19.15
C PRO A 222 25.68 34.16 19.75
N LEU A 223 24.63 33.81 20.48
CA LEU A 223 23.88 34.76 21.31
C LEU A 223 24.18 34.42 22.78
N ARG A 224 24.90 35.32 23.45
CA ARG A 224 25.43 35.09 24.79
C ARG A 224 24.60 35.73 25.86
N GLU A 225 23.92 36.85 25.57
CA GLU A 225 23.16 37.60 26.57
C GLU A 225 21.66 37.30 26.59
N PHE A 226 21.06 37.20 27.78
CA PHE A 226 19.63 36.94 27.92
C PHE A 226 18.77 38.03 27.27
N GLY A 227 18.00 37.66 26.26
CA GLY A 227 17.21 38.62 25.49
C GLY A 227 17.97 39.29 24.35
N GLU A 228 19.17 38.79 24.01
CA GLU A 228 19.93 39.25 22.85
C GLU A 228 19.16 38.99 21.54
N ILE A 229 19.29 39.96 20.64
CA ILE A 229 18.69 39.97 19.31
C ILE A 229 19.82 40.25 18.33
N ASP A 230 20.03 39.38 17.34
CA ASP A 230 21.03 39.65 16.31
C ASP A 230 20.70 40.94 15.53
N LYS A 231 21.76 41.67 15.16
CA LYS A 231 21.63 42.96 14.48
C LYS A 231 21.00 42.83 13.08
N ASP A 232 21.29 41.74 12.38
CA ASP A 232 20.94 41.52 10.97
C ASP A 232 19.76 40.52 10.82
N ASP A 233 19.37 39.82 11.88
CA ASP A 233 18.24 38.88 11.89
C ASP A 233 17.42 38.95 13.19
N ILE A 234 16.29 39.65 13.15
CA ILE A 234 15.35 39.79 14.27
C ILE A 234 14.85 38.44 14.82
N TYR A 235 14.77 37.41 13.97
CA TYR A 235 14.34 36.07 14.38
C TYR A 235 15.49 35.26 14.99
N HIS A 236 16.74 35.67 14.81
CA HIS A 236 17.85 35.14 15.60
C HIS A 236 17.89 35.83 16.97
N SER A 237 16.88 35.47 17.77
CA SER A 237 16.62 36.00 19.10
C SER A 237 15.97 34.95 19.99
N PHE A 238 16.09 35.14 21.30
CA PHE A 238 15.46 34.31 22.32
C PHE A 238 15.01 35.16 23.51
N ARG A 239 14.05 34.65 24.28
CA ARG A 239 13.50 35.39 25.43
C ARG A 239 14.50 35.52 26.59
N THR A 240 14.29 36.55 27.40
CA THR A 240 14.96 36.71 28.70
C THR A 240 14.44 35.69 29.73
N TYR A 241 15.35 35.20 30.59
CA TYR A 241 15.06 34.37 31.77
C TYR A 241 15.56 35.07 33.04
N PRO A 242 15.10 34.67 34.24
CA PRO A 242 15.73 35.10 35.49
C PRO A 242 17.21 34.71 35.51
N GLU A 243 18.09 35.63 35.89
CA GLU A 243 19.55 35.45 35.85
C GLU A 243 20.03 34.23 36.65
N SER A 244 19.34 33.94 37.76
CA SER A 244 19.61 32.74 38.59
C SER A 244 19.47 31.42 37.83
N MET A 245 18.72 31.38 36.72
CA MET A 245 18.58 30.19 35.88
C MET A 245 19.80 29.95 34.99
N ARG A 246 20.64 30.96 34.73
CA ARG A 246 21.83 30.82 33.88
C ARG A 246 22.82 29.82 34.48
N ALA A 247 23.02 29.91 35.80
CA ALA A 247 23.87 29.01 36.57
C ALA A 247 23.43 27.53 36.50
N TRP A 248 22.18 27.25 36.12
CA TRP A 248 21.71 25.86 35.95
C TRP A 248 22.24 25.22 34.68
N ILE A 249 22.59 26.02 33.67
CA ILE A 249 22.95 25.53 32.33
C ILE A 249 24.38 25.90 31.92
N SER A 250 24.99 26.93 32.52
CA SER A 250 26.31 27.46 32.12
C SER A 250 27.42 26.42 32.09
N ASP A 251 27.43 25.54 33.08
CA ASP A 251 28.53 24.59 33.28
C ASP A 251 28.28 23.24 32.62
N LEU A 252 27.10 23.06 32.00
CA LEU A 252 26.73 21.81 31.36
C LEU A 252 27.58 21.59 30.10
N LYS A 253 28.09 20.39 29.93
CA LYS A 253 28.66 19.90 28.66
C LYS A 253 27.56 19.30 27.78
N GLU A 254 27.87 19.07 26.50
CA GLU A 254 26.94 18.42 25.58
C GLU A 254 26.40 17.11 26.18
N GLY A 255 25.07 16.98 26.22
CA GLY A 255 24.38 15.83 26.78
C GLY A 255 24.12 15.87 28.29
N GLU A 256 24.76 16.75 29.06
CA GLU A 256 24.52 16.86 30.50
C GLU A 256 23.19 17.58 30.79
N SER A 257 22.54 17.24 31.91
CA SER A 257 21.33 17.92 32.36
C SER A 257 21.54 18.61 33.70
N ALA A 258 20.87 19.75 33.88
CA ALA A 258 20.97 20.54 35.11
C ALA A 258 20.55 19.77 36.39
N PHE A 259 19.77 18.70 36.27
CA PHE A 259 19.38 17.87 37.43
C PHE A 259 20.51 17.00 37.96
N ASP A 260 21.52 16.73 37.13
CA ASP A 260 22.65 15.84 37.41
C ASP A 260 23.80 16.57 38.13
N ASN A 261 23.70 17.91 38.30
CA ASN A 261 24.68 18.69 39.06
C ASN A 261 24.85 18.18 40.50
N GLU A 262 26.06 18.21 41.05
CA GLU A 262 26.27 17.90 42.47
C GLU A 262 25.84 19.06 43.37
N ASP A 263 26.09 20.29 42.92
CA ASP A 263 25.69 21.51 43.60
C ASP A 263 24.17 21.73 43.52
N ILE A 264 23.51 21.67 44.68
CA ILE A 264 22.06 21.87 44.83
C ILE A 264 21.62 23.25 44.31
N SER A 265 22.47 24.27 44.45
CA SER A 265 22.18 25.63 43.98
C SER A 265 22.14 25.74 42.46
N LYS A 266 22.80 24.81 41.75
CA LYS A 266 22.83 24.72 40.28
C LYS A 266 21.78 23.77 39.71
N LYS A 267 20.97 23.13 40.56
CA LYS A 267 19.80 22.36 40.11
C LYS A 267 18.63 23.29 39.81
N PRO A 268 17.76 22.97 38.84
CA PRO A 268 16.52 23.70 38.65
C PRO A 268 15.66 23.66 39.91
N HIS A 269 15.42 24.81 40.53
CA HIS A 269 14.76 24.90 41.83
C HIS A 269 13.84 26.12 41.96
N GLN A 270 13.06 26.12 43.04
CA GLN A 270 12.30 27.28 43.52
C GLN A 270 12.77 27.61 44.94
N VAL A 271 12.69 28.88 45.32
CA VAL A 271 12.95 29.32 46.70
C VAL A 271 11.59 29.56 47.36
N ILE A 272 11.25 28.71 48.34
CA ILE A 272 10.00 28.81 49.11
C ILE A 272 10.41 29.00 50.58
N ASP A 273 9.98 30.10 51.20
CA ASP A 273 10.33 30.47 52.58
C ASP A 273 11.84 30.45 52.88
N GLY A 274 12.64 30.93 51.92
CA GLY A 274 14.11 30.96 52.02
C GLY A 274 14.79 29.59 51.85
N LYS A 275 14.04 28.52 51.56
CA LYS A 275 14.57 27.17 51.33
C LYS A 275 14.54 26.79 49.85
N ILE A 276 15.60 26.13 49.40
CA ILE A 276 15.69 25.59 48.04
C ILE A 276 14.84 24.32 47.94
N VAL A 277 13.87 24.34 47.03
CA VAL A 277 13.02 23.19 46.68
C VAL A 277 13.30 22.81 45.23
N ILE A 278 13.93 21.66 45.01
CA ILE A 278 14.30 21.17 43.68
C ILE A 278 13.04 20.82 42.88
N ASN A 279 13.00 21.25 41.62
CA ASN A 279 11.89 20.94 40.72
C ASN A 279 11.82 19.42 40.44
N LYS A 280 10.59 18.88 40.32
CA LYS A 280 10.44 17.45 39.98
C LYS A 280 10.88 17.15 38.55
N GLN A 281 11.84 16.25 38.39
CA GLN A 281 12.24 15.69 37.11
C GLN A 281 11.18 14.67 36.64
N LYS A 282 10.17 15.15 35.91
CA LYS A 282 9.14 14.25 35.34
C LYS A 282 9.57 13.60 34.01
N ASN A 283 10.49 14.23 33.27
CA ASN A 283 11.04 13.78 31.98
C ASN A 283 12.56 14.00 31.95
N GLY A 284 13.35 13.04 31.44
CA GLY A 284 14.82 13.04 31.48
C GLY A 284 15.55 14.07 30.61
N ASP A 285 14.83 14.76 29.72
CA ASP A 285 15.41 15.62 28.68
C ASP A 285 15.22 17.12 28.94
N LYS A 286 14.78 17.49 30.15
CA LYS A 286 14.60 18.89 30.55
C LYS A 286 15.93 19.48 30.96
N TYR A 287 16.19 20.74 30.62
CA TYR A 287 17.44 21.42 30.93
C TYR A 287 18.69 20.64 30.49
N ARG A 288 18.60 19.90 29.37
CA ARG A 288 19.69 19.09 28.82
C ARG A 288 20.33 19.81 27.64
N ARG A 289 21.64 20.03 27.70
CA ARG A 289 22.42 20.64 26.60
C ARG A 289 22.47 19.68 25.41
N GLN A 290 22.13 20.18 24.22
CA GLN A 290 22.12 19.35 23.01
C GLN A 290 23.54 19.12 22.46
N PHE A 291 23.68 18.17 21.55
CA PHE A 291 24.97 17.85 20.91
C PHE A 291 25.11 18.56 19.57
N TRP A 292 26.29 19.06 19.24
CA TRP A 292 26.54 19.66 17.93
C TRP A 292 26.48 18.61 16.80
N ASP A 293 27.08 17.46 17.04
CA ASP A 293 27.26 16.39 16.04
C ASP A 293 26.13 15.35 16.08
N LYS A 294 24.91 15.81 16.36
CA LYS A 294 23.66 15.03 16.26
C LYS A 294 22.59 15.85 15.55
N VAL A 295 21.60 15.16 14.99
CA VAL A 295 20.39 15.80 14.44
C VAL A 295 19.67 16.63 15.50
N GLY A 296 19.06 17.73 15.07
CA GLY A 296 18.26 18.56 15.96
C GLY A 296 17.07 17.82 16.60
N PRO A 297 16.71 18.14 17.86
CA PRO A 297 15.61 17.47 18.55
C PRO A 297 14.23 17.83 17.98
N CYS A 298 13.20 17.07 18.39
CA CYS A 298 11.81 17.38 18.05
C CYS A 298 11.39 18.74 18.62
N ILE A 299 10.87 19.62 17.76
CA ILE A 299 10.40 20.94 18.18
C ILE A 299 9.00 20.85 18.78
N HIS A 300 8.86 21.27 20.03
CA HIS A 300 7.60 21.33 20.78
C HIS A 300 7.03 22.75 20.85
N THR A 301 5.77 22.91 21.26
CA THR A 301 5.08 24.22 21.29
C THR A 301 5.59 25.19 22.36
N ARG A 302 6.23 24.67 23.42
CA ARG A 302 6.90 25.45 24.48
C ARG A 302 8.42 25.40 24.33
N ASN A 303 8.90 25.51 23.08
CA ASN A 303 10.34 25.60 22.79
C ASN A 303 11.01 26.87 23.33
N ASP A 304 10.23 27.82 23.87
CA ASP A 304 10.70 29.00 24.59
C ASP A 304 11.15 28.71 26.03
N GLN A 305 10.85 27.54 26.60
CA GLN A 305 11.16 27.27 28.01
C GLN A 305 12.39 26.37 28.16
N LEU A 306 13.33 26.78 29.02
CA LEU A 306 14.44 25.92 29.47
C LEU A 306 13.92 24.61 30.12
N ALA A 307 12.78 24.69 30.80
CA ALA A 307 12.11 23.55 31.45
C ALA A 307 11.42 22.59 30.47
N SER A 308 11.37 22.93 29.18
CA SER A 308 10.82 22.07 28.13
C SER A 308 11.87 21.05 27.66
N GLN A 309 11.43 20.08 26.86
CA GLN A 309 12.29 18.99 26.41
C GLN A 309 13.23 19.47 25.31
N ASN A 310 14.52 19.16 25.45
CA ASN A 310 15.54 19.34 24.42
C ASN A 310 15.62 20.77 23.83
N THR A 311 15.53 21.80 24.67
CA THR A 311 15.52 23.19 24.21
C THR A 311 16.86 23.91 24.33
N VAL A 312 17.83 23.41 25.11
CA VAL A 312 19.08 24.11 25.44
C VAL A 312 20.11 24.00 24.31
N HIS A 313 20.63 25.14 23.85
CA HIS A 313 21.60 25.22 22.75
C HIS A 313 22.89 24.40 23.03
N PRO A 314 23.55 23.81 22.02
CA PRO A 314 24.74 22.97 22.26
C PRO A 314 25.92 23.68 22.95
N SER A 315 26.05 25.00 22.82
CA SER A 315 27.14 25.78 23.44
C SER A 315 26.69 27.01 24.21
N ASP A 316 25.54 27.58 23.87
CA ASP A 316 25.14 28.89 24.37
C ASP A 316 24.20 28.67 25.55
N ASP A 317 24.26 29.54 26.56
CA ASP A 317 23.43 29.42 27.76
C ASP A 317 22.02 29.93 27.49
N ARG A 318 21.29 29.26 26.59
CA ARG A 318 19.98 29.70 26.14
C ARG A 318 19.21 28.56 25.52
N VAL A 319 17.94 28.83 25.20
CA VAL A 319 17.19 28.00 24.27
C VAL A 319 17.57 28.30 22.82
N PHE A 320 17.15 27.43 21.90
CA PHE A 320 17.19 27.74 20.47
C PHE A 320 16.40 29.02 20.14
N SER A 321 17.02 29.88 19.35
CA SER A 321 16.42 31.08 18.76
C SER A 321 15.32 30.74 17.76
N ILE A 322 14.47 31.72 17.43
CA ILE A 322 13.40 31.49 16.43
C ILE A 322 13.99 31.08 15.08
N ARG A 323 15.10 31.70 14.64
CA ARG A 323 15.79 31.38 13.38
C ARG A 323 16.33 29.95 13.36
N GLU A 324 16.98 29.51 14.42
CA GLU A 324 17.50 28.14 14.54
C GLU A 324 16.36 27.13 14.39
N LEU A 325 15.22 27.37 15.05
CA LEU A 325 14.04 26.52 14.94
C LEU A 325 13.43 26.55 13.51
N MET A 326 13.44 27.70 12.84
CA MET A 326 13.00 27.82 11.44
C MET A 326 13.87 26.98 10.51
N LEU A 327 15.20 27.03 10.67
CA LEU A 327 16.15 26.22 9.89
C LEU A 327 15.96 24.72 10.15
N MET A 328 15.78 24.34 11.42
CA MET A 328 15.46 22.96 11.81
C MET A 328 14.13 22.44 11.22
N MET A 329 13.17 23.34 10.97
CA MET A 329 11.89 23.06 10.32
C MET A 329 11.92 23.29 8.80
N THR A 330 13.10 23.58 8.22
CA THR A 330 13.31 23.84 6.79
C THR A 330 12.42 24.95 6.22
N ILE A 331 12.13 25.97 7.02
CA ILE A 331 11.27 27.07 6.62
C ILE A 331 12.06 28.06 5.75
N PRO A 332 11.58 28.39 4.54
CA PRO A 332 12.23 29.36 3.67
C PRO A 332 12.39 30.74 4.31
N PHE A 333 13.44 31.48 3.92
CA PHE A 333 13.72 32.82 4.45
C PHE A 333 12.67 33.86 4.05
N ASP A 334 11.98 33.66 2.94
CA ASP A 334 10.90 34.50 2.42
C ASP A 334 9.53 34.23 3.08
N PHE A 335 9.43 33.24 3.97
CA PHE A 335 8.22 33.01 4.75
C PHE A 335 7.98 34.14 5.75
N LYS A 336 6.82 34.80 5.64
CA LYS A 336 6.47 35.95 6.47
C LYS A 336 5.65 35.56 7.70
N TRP A 337 6.06 36.00 8.90
CA TRP A 337 5.28 35.81 10.14
C TRP A 337 4.32 36.96 10.46
N VAL A 338 4.57 38.12 9.85
CA VAL A 338 3.80 39.36 9.94
C VAL A 338 3.76 40.04 8.56
N GLU A 339 2.93 41.06 8.42
CA GLU A 339 2.81 41.82 7.16
C GLU A 339 4.09 42.60 6.82
N THR A 340 4.70 43.23 7.83
CA THR A 340 5.98 43.95 7.73
C THR A 340 7.08 43.03 7.19
N SER A 341 7.86 43.52 6.23
CA SER A 341 8.92 42.73 5.60
C SER A 341 10.07 42.45 6.57
N PHE A 342 10.84 41.40 6.28
CA PHE A 342 12.02 41.04 7.07
C PHE A 342 13.03 42.19 7.17
N ASP A 343 13.28 42.87 6.05
CA ASP A 343 14.23 43.99 6.00
C ASP A 343 13.77 45.18 6.85
N GLU A 344 12.49 45.53 6.80
CA GLU A 344 11.90 46.58 7.64
C GLU A 344 11.99 46.22 9.13
N LEU A 345 11.70 44.96 9.50
CA LEU A 345 11.85 44.48 10.87
C LEU A 345 13.30 44.57 11.36
N ASN A 346 14.28 44.32 10.50
CA ASN A 346 15.70 44.41 10.85
C ASN A 346 16.19 45.85 10.99
N GLN A 347 15.57 46.80 10.31
CA GLN A 347 15.87 48.24 10.42
C GLN A 347 15.27 48.91 11.67
N MET A 348 14.35 48.24 12.37
CA MET A 348 13.78 48.72 13.63
C MET A 348 14.86 48.97 14.69
N SER A 349 14.63 49.98 15.54
CA SER A 349 15.45 50.18 16.74
C SER A 349 15.32 49.00 17.70
N LEU A 350 16.31 48.82 18.59
CA LEU A 350 16.30 47.71 19.55
C LEU A 350 15.00 47.66 20.40
N LYS A 351 14.49 48.83 20.81
CA LYS A 351 13.25 48.95 21.59
C LYS A 351 12.03 48.47 20.80
N GLU A 352 11.96 48.79 19.51
CA GLU A 352 10.90 48.34 18.61
C GLU A 352 10.99 46.83 18.35
N LYS A 353 12.21 46.30 18.11
CA LYS A 353 12.44 44.85 17.98
C LYS A 353 11.96 44.09 19.22
N GLN A 354 12.28 44.58 20.42
CA GLN A 354 11.82 43.99 21.68
C GLN A 354 10.29 44.01 21.83
N ALA A 355 9.65 45.13 21.48
CA ALA A 355 8.19 45.24 21.52
C ALA A 355 7.51 44.28 20.54
N PHE A 356 8.07 44.15 19.33
CA PHE A 356 7.64 43.20 18.32
C PHE A 356 7.73 41.75 18.82
N LEU A 357 8.91 41.34 19.31
CA LEU A 357 9.13 39.97 19.78
C LEU A 357 8.23 39.63 20.97
N LYS A 358 8.05 40.55 21.91
CA LYS A 358 7.12 40.37 23.05
C LYS A 358 5.69 40.06 22.59
N LYS A 359 5.26 40.62 21.45
CA LYS A 359 3.94 40.39 20.87
C LYS A 359 3.85 39.09 20.08
N GLU A 360 4.87 38.80 19.25
CA GLU A 360 4.78 37.77 18.21
C GLU A 360 5.50 36.46 18.54
N GLU A 361 6.52 36.46 19.40
CA GLU A 361 7.40 35.30 19.66
C GLU A 361 6.60 34.05 20.06
N ILE A 362 5.69 34.17 21.03
CA ILE A 362 4.91 33.01 21.51
C ILE A 362 4.05 32.43 20.39
N LYS A 363 3.44 33.28 19.56
CA LYS A 363 2.65 32.84 18.40
C LYS A 363 3.53 32.06 17.42
N ILE A 364 4.69 32.62 17.06
CA ILE A 364 5.63 32.01 16.12
C ILE A 364 6.10 30.64 16.65
N ARG A 365 6.58 30.60 17.90
CA ARG A 365 7.09 29.37 18.53
C ARG A 365 6.03 28.27 18.66
N GLN A 366 4.79 28.63 18.99
CA GLN A 366 3.68 27.67 19.00
C GLN A 366 3.42 27.08 17.61
N CYS A 367 3.40 27.93 16.58
CA CYS A 367 3.22 27.48 15.20
C CYS A 367 4.35 26.57 14.74
N LEU A 368 5.61 26.88 15.08
CA LEU A 368 6.78 26.04 14.80
C LEU A 368 6.67 24.64 15.42
N GLY A 369 6.22 24.55 16.68
CA GLY A 369 6.06 23.25 17.35
C GLY A 369 4.95 22.37 16.75
N GLU A 370 3.88 22.99 16.25
CA GLU A 370 2.75 22.28 15.65
C GLU A 370 2.97 21.95 14.17
N ALA A 371 3.76 22.75 13.45
CA ALA A 371 3.94 22.63 12.01
C ALA A 371 4.55 21.29 11.57
N VAL A 372 4.29 20.97 10.31
CA VAL A 372 5.05 20.00 9.53
C VAL A 372 6.24 20.73 8.91
N PRO A 373 7.47 20.19 8.94
CA PRO A 373 8.60 20.77 8.22
C PRO A 373 8.27 20.98 6.73
N THR A 374 8.58 22.15 6.20
CA THR A 374 8.15 22.56 4.85
C THR A 374 8.65 21.62 3.76
N VAL A 375 9.89 21.12 3.87
CA VAL A 375 10.51 20.18 2.91
C VAL A 375 9.70 18.90 2.69
N ILE A 376 8.97 18.42 3.70
CA ILE A 376 8.20 17.18 3.59
C ILE A 376 7.03 17.36 2.62
N MET A 377 6.29 18.45 2.77
CA MET A 377 5.14 18.76 1.89
C MET A 377 5.61 19.28 0.53
N GLU A 378 6.73 19.98 0.48
CA GLU A 378 7.41 20.37 -0.76
C GLU A 378 7.74 19.12 -1.59
N SER A 379 8.45 18.14 -1.03
CA SER A 379 8.80 16.88 -1.70
C SER A 379 7.57 16.13 -2.24
N ILE A 380 6.50 16.00 -1.43
CA ILE A 380 5.25 15.36 -1.85
C ILE A 380 4.62 16.12 -3.03
N SER A 381 4.51 17.45 -2.94
CA SER A 381 3.91 18.29 -3.98
C SER A 381 4.71 18.31 -5.29
N SER A 382 6.04 18.26 -5.20
CA SER A 382 6.95 18.18 -6.36
C SER A 382 6.73 16.88 -7.15
N LYS A 383 6.53 15.77 -6.44
CA LYS A 383 6.21 14.46 -7.05
C LYS A 383 4.84 14.46 -7.72
N MET A 384 3.82 15.05 -7.08
CA MET A 384 2.50 15.24 -7.68
C MET A 384 2.59 16.08 -8.96
N LYS A 385 3.30 17.21 -8.92
CA LYS A 385 3.52 18.08 -10.08
C LYS A 385 4.23 17.35 -11.21
N THR A 386 5.29 16.62 -10.90
CA THR A 386 6.05 15.83 -11.87
C THR A 386 5.14 14.80 -12.54
N PHE A 387 4.32 14.09 -11.77
CA PHE A 387 3.35 13.15 -12.32
C PHE A 387 2.35 13.83 -13.26
N LEU A 388 1.75 14.95 -12.84
CA LEU A 388 0.72 15.65 -13.61
C LEU A 388 1.26 16.36 -14.86
N SER A 389 2.55 16.70 -14.87
CA SER A 389 3.22 17.27 -16.05
C SER A 389 3.45 16.26 -17.18
N ARG A 390 3.35 14.96 -16.88
CA ARG A 390 3.59 13.86 -17.82
C ARG A 390 2.29 13.33 -18.41
N LYS A 391 2.37 12.80 -19.63
CA LYS A 391 1.27 12.10 -20.30
C LYS A 391 1.13 10.67 -19.78
N HIS A 392 -0.12 10.27 -19.57
CA HIS A 392 -0.50 8.94 -19.09
C HIS A 392 -1.50 8.32 -20.07
N LEU A 393 -1.16 7.15 -20.61
CA LEU A 393 -1.99 6.47 -21.61
C LEU A 393 -2.53 5.16 -21.05
N ASN A 394 -3.84 4.98 -21.12
CA ASN A 394 -4.50 3.74 -20.75
C ASN A 394 -4.22 2.62 -21.78
N THR A 395 -4.71 1.39 -21.53
CA THR A 395 -4.31 0.22 -22.33
C THR A 395 -4.83 0.32 -23.75
N ALA A 396 -6.03 0.87 -23.95
CA ALA A 396 -6.60 1.04 -25.27
C ALA A 396 -5.81 2.09 -26.07
N GLU A 397 -5.46 3.20 -25.43
CA GLU A 397 -4.64 4.26 -26.02
C GLU A 397 -3.24 3.76 -26.38
N VAL A 398 -2.58 3.00 -25.50
CA VAL A 398 -1.27 2.38 -25.78
C VAL A 398 -1.35 1.44 -26.98
N LYS A 399 -2.35 0.55 -27.04
CA LYS A 399 -2.51 -0.38 -28.17
C LYS A 399 -2.73 0.36 -29.50
N GLN A 400 -3.55 1.41 -29.48
CA GLN A 400 -3.78 2.25 -30.65
C GLN A 400 -2.51 3.01 -31.04
N PHE A 401 -1.77 3.55 -30.06
CA PHE A 401 -0.52 4.27 -30.26
C PHE A 401 0.54 3.39 -30.92
N ILE A 402 0.73 2.16 -30.43
CA ILE A 402 1.67 1.19 -31.00
C ILE A 402 1.31 0.88 -32.45
N LYS A 403 0.05 0.55 -32.72
CA LYS A 403 -0.42 0.20 -34.07
C LYS A 403 -0.14 1.29 -35.11
N VAL A 404 -0.16 2.56 -34.70
CA VAL A 404 0.05 3.71 -35.59
C VAL A 404 1.51 4.12 -35.70
N ASN A 405 2.30 4.01 -34.62
CA ASN A 405 3.60 4.68 -34.51
C ASN A 405 4.81 3.76 -34.31
N LEU A 406 4.62 2.50 -33.90
CA LEU A 406 5.72 1.62 -33.46
C LEU A 406 5.55 0.21 -34.05
N SER A 407 6.23 -0.07 -35.16
CA SER A 407 6.18 -1.38 -35.84
C SER A 407 7.41 -2.26 -35.60
N GLU A 408 8.54 -1.70 -35.14
CA GLU A 408 9.81 -2.41 -34.95
C GLU A 408 10.42 -2.18 -33.56
N TYR A 409 11.24 -3.14 -33.10
CA TYR A 409 11.92 -3.11 -31.79
C TYR A 409 12.81 -1.88 -31.61
N SER A 410 13.59 -1.52 -32.62
CA SER A 410 14.47 -0.34 -32.63
C SER A 410 13.69 0.95 -32.39
N SER A 411 12.54 1.11 -33.06
CA SER A 411 11.66 2.27 -32.92
C SER A 411 11.12 2.43 -31.50
N ILE A 412 10.84 1.32 -30.79
CA ILE A 412 10.33 1.34 -29.41
C ILE A 412 11.41 1.84 -28.45
N VAL A 413 12.63 1.30 -28.56
CA VAL A 413 13.75 1.71 -27.72
C VAL A 413 14.08 3.19 -27.94
N GLU A 414 14.10 3.63 -29.20
CA GLU A 414 14.32 5.04 -29.55
C GLU A 414 13.20 5.95 -29.03
N PHE A 415 11.94 5.51 -29.15
CA PHE A 415 10.79 6.25 -28.61
C PHE A 415 10.93 6.45 -27.10
N ILE A 416 11.23 5.39 -26.34
CA ILE A 416 11.37 5.48 -24.87
C ILE A 416 12.49 6.45 -24.50
N ARG A 417 13.64 6.41 -25.18
CA ARG A 417 14.77 7.34 -24.92
C ARG A 417 14.38 8.80 -25.11
N HIS A 418 13.69 9.12 -26.20
CA HIS A 418 13.34 10.50 -26.53
C HIS A 418 12.15 11.04 -25.73
N ASN A 419 11.34 10.16 -25.11
CA ASN A 419 10.07 10.52 -24.50
C ASN A 419 10.00 10.27 -22.98
N SER A 420 11.14 9.95 -22.33
CA SER A 420 11.24 9.68 -20.89
C SER A 420 10.76 10.84 -19.99
N ASN A 421 10.93 12.08 -20.46
CA ASN A 421 10.46 13.27 -19.75
C ASN A 421 8.99 13.58 -20.02
N SER A 422 8.43 13.12 -21.14
CA SER A 422 7.06 13.42 -21.56
C SER A 422 6.03 12.43 -21.06
N PHE A 423 6.44 11.18 -20.79
CA PHE A 423 5.54 10.11 -20.32
C PHE A 423 5.97 9.57 -18.97
N GLY A 424 4.99 9.14 -18.17
CA GLY A 424 5.29 8.42 -16.93
C GLY A 424 5.90 7.04 -17.20
N PHE A 425 6.71 6.55 -16.24
CA PHE A 425 7.31 5.21 -16.30
C PHE A 425 6.27 4.11 -16.56
N SER A 426 5.09 4.17 -15.92
CA SER A 426 4.00 3.21 -16.15
C SER A 426 3.60 3.14 -17.62
N THR A 427 3.47 4.28 -18.29
CA THR A 427 3.10 4.35 -19.71
C THR A 427 4.22 3.79 -20.59
N LEU A 428 5.47 4.19 -20.36
CA LEU A 428 6.62 3.72 -21.13
C LEU A 428 6.82 2.20 -20.98
N SER A 429 6.70 1.71 -19.75
CA SER A 429 6.73 0.28 -19.44
C SER A 429 5.62 -0.49 -20.16
N ARG A 430 4.38 0.04 -20.16
CA ARG A 430 3.26 -0.58 -20.91
C ARG A 430 3.49 -0.58 -22.41
N ILE A 431 4.04 0.49 -22.97
CA ILE A 431 4.38 0.56 -24.40
C ILE A 431 5.40 -0.53 -24.74
N ALA A 432 6.48 -0.64 -23.96
CA ALA A 432 7.47 -1.70 -24.10
C ALA A 432 6.84 -3.10 -24.02
N GLU A 433 6.00 -3.31 -23.00
CA GLU A 433 5.36 -4.59 -22.71
C GLU A 433 4.38 -5.04 -23.80
N TYR A 434 3.50 -4.15 -24.27
CA TYR A 434 2.50 -4.49 -25.30
C TYR A 434 3.10 -4.57 -26.71
N SER A 435 4.30 -4.06 -26.91
CA SER A 435 4.97 -4.16 -28.21
C SER A 435 5.78 -5.45 -28.38
N ASN A 436 6.02 -6.21 -27.29
CA ASN A 436 6.74 -7.48 -27.38
C ASN A 436 5.83 -8.62 -27.88
N ALA A 437 5.98 -8.99 -29.15
CA ALA A 437 5.19 -10.05 -29.80
C ALA A 437 5.43 -11.46 -29.22
N GLN A 438 6.54 -11.71 -28.51
CA GLN A 438 6.85 -13.03 -27.94
C GLN A 438 6.03 -13.37 -26.69
N ARG A 439 5.24 -12.41 -26.19
CA ARG A 439 4.48 -12.53 -24.94
C ARG A 439 3.40 -13.60 -24.96
N GLU A 440 2.71 -13.79 -26.08
CA GLU A 440 1.68 -14.84 -26.21
C GLU A 440 2.27 -16.25 -26.00
N ASN A 441 3.56 -16.42 -26.30
CA ASN A 441 4.25 -17.71 -26.21
C ASN A 441 4.66 -18.10 -24.77
N TYR A 442 4.85 -17.12 -23.87
CA TYR A 442 5.40 -17.37 -22.52
C TYR A 442 4.45 -17.07 -21.36
N ALA A 443 3.25 -16.53 -21.62
CA ALA A 443 2.27 -16.16 -20.59
C ALA A 443 2.87 -15.26 -19.49
N ALA A 444 3.74 -14.32 -19.89
CA ALA A 444 4.29 -13.27 -19.04
C ALA A 444 3.29 -12.11 -18.97
N PHE A 445 2.79 -11.78 -17.77
CA PHE A 445 1.72 -10.80 -17.58
C PHE A 445 2.22 -9.51 -16.91
N PHE A 446 1.58 -8.38 -17.23
CA PHE A 446 1.96 -7.07 -16.74
C PHE A 446 1.41 -6.89 -15.34
N THR A 447 2.30 -6.73 -14.35
CA THR A 447 1.91 -6.40 -12.98
C THR A 447 1.74 -4.89 -12.87
N ASP A 448 0.50 -4.45 -12.68
CA ASP A 448 0.19 -3.02 -12.58
C ASP A 448 0.60 -2.42 -11.21
N LYS A 449 0.61 -1.09 -11.15
CA LYS A 449 0.99 -0.34 -9.94
C LYS A 449 0.04 -0.56 -8.76
N HIS A 450 -1.22 -0.88 -9.01
CA HIS A 450 -2.18 -1.15 -7.95
C HIS A 450 -1.79 -2.44 -7.20
N ILE A 451 -1.51 -3.51 -7.93
CA ILE A 451 -1.05 -4.79 -7.39
C ILE A 451 0.27 -4.61 -6.64
N LEU A 452 1.23 -3.91 -7.26
CA LEU A 452 2.54 -3.66 -6.65
C LEU A 452 2.42 -2.86 -5.34
N THR A 453 1.45 -1.96 -5.24
CA THR A 453 1.16 -1.22 -4.01
C THR A 453 0.70 -2.14 -2.88
N GLU A 454 -0.15 -3.13 -3.17
CA GLU A 454 -0.58 -4.11 -2.16
C GLU A 454 0.55 -5.07 -1.78
N ILE A 455 1.37 -5.51 -2.76
CA ILE A 455 2.56 -6.34 -2.49
C ILE A 455 3.55 -5.59 -1.59
N TYR A 456 3.84 -4.33 -1.90
CA TYR A 456 4.77 -3.49 -1.14
C TYR A 456 4.42 -3.41 0.35
N LYS A 457 3.13 -3.32 0.67
CA LYS A 457 2.63 -3.29 2.07
C LYS A 457 3.00 -4.53 2.89
N ARG A 458 3.34 -5.64 2.23
CA ARG A 458 3.67 -6.94 2.85
C ARG A 458 5.10 -7.40 2.58
N LEU A 459 5.92 -6.56 1.95
CA LEU A 459 7.33 -6.84 1.81
C LEU A 459 8.03 -6.78 3.17
N PRO A 460 8.98 -7.71 3.45
CA PRO A 460 9.69 -7.76 4.72
C PRO A 460 10.53 -6.51 4.97
N GLU A 461 10.79 -6.23 6.24
CA GLU A 461 11.87 -5.31 6.62
C GLU A 461 13.18 -6.11 6.72
N ILE A 462 14.26 -5.58 6.15
CA ILE A 462 15.56 -6.25 6.07
C ILE A 462 16.59 -5.36 6.78
N ASN A 463 16.92 -5.72 8.02
CA ASN A 463 17.85 -4.95 8.85
C ASN A 463 19.32 -5.34 8.55
N LYS A 464 19.81 -5.04 7.34
CA LYS A 464 21.20 -5.26 6.92
C LYS A 464 21.75 -3.98 6.28
N SER A 465 23.05 -3.69 6.44
CA SER A 465 23.70 -2.55 5.77
C SER A 465 23.81 -2.77 4.27
N THR A 466 24.07 -4.01 3.85
CA THR A 466 24.04 -4.43 2.45
C THR A 466 22.86 -5.36 2.22
N ILE A 467 22.04 -5.06 1.21
CA ILE A 467 20.89 -5.87 0.80
C ILE A 467 21.09 -6.35 -0.64
N HIS A 468 20.85 -7.65 -0.88
CA HIS A 468 20.87 -8.31 -2.18
C HIS A 468 19.47 -8.80 -2.56
N ILE A 469 18.96 -8.31 -3.69
CA ILE A 469 17.64 -8.64 -4.22
C ILE A 469 17.77 -9.27 -5.60
N LEU A 470 16.96 -10.27 -5.90
CA LEU A 470 16.87 -10.92 -7.21
C LEU A 470 15.47 -10.79 -7.81
N GLU A 471 15.39 -10.30 -9.04
CA GLU A 471 14.18 -10.35 -9.87
C GLU A 471 14.43 -11.29 -11.07
N PRO A 472 13.96 -12.56 -11.03
CA PRO A 472 14.40 -13.60 -11.95
C PRO A 472 13.67 -13.65 -13.32
N SER A 473 12.69 -12.77 -13.53
CA SER A 473 11.89 -12.65 -14.76
C SER A 473 11.46 -11.20 -14.91
N VAL A 474 12.43 -10.30 -15.07
CA VAL A 474 12.24 -8.86 -14.89
C VAL A 474 11.34 -8.21 -15.94
N GLY A 475 11.35 -8.68 -17.18
CA GLY A 475 10.62 -8.05 -18.29
C GLY A 475 10.92 -6.55 -18.38
N THR A 476 9.88 -5.72 -18.20
CA THR A 476 9.97 -4.25 -18.22
C THR A 476 10.35 -3.61 -16.87
N GLY A 477 10.56 -4.41 -15.82
CA GLY A 477 11.10 -3.94 -14.53
C GLY A 477 10.09 -3.22 -13.64
N ASN A 478 8.81 -3.61 -13.68
CA ASN A 478 7.76 -2.94 -12.91
C ASN A 478 7.96 -3.02 -11.40
N PHE A 479 8.64 -4.05 -10.88
CA PHE A 479 8.96 -4.17 -9.46
C PHE A 479 10.10 -3.22 -9.03
N LEU A 480 11.01 -2.84 -9.94
CA LEU A 480 12.21 -2.07 -9.60
C LEU A 480 11.94 -0.76 -8.85
N PRO A 481 11.00 0.11 -9.27
CA PRO A 481 10.71 1.33 -8.53
C PRO A 481 10.30 1.07 -7.08
N PHE A 482 9.55 -0.02 -6.84
CA PHE A 482 9.07 -0.40 -5.50
C PHE A 482 10.17 -1.04 -4.66
N ILE A 483 11.03 -1.87 -5.27
CA ILE A 483 12.20 -2.46 -4.61
C ILE A 483 13.16 -1.36 -4.16
N ILE A 484 13.52 -0.44 -5.06
CA ILE A 484 14.40 0.69 -4.78
C ILE A 484 13.81 1.54 -3.66
N LYS A 485 12.52 1.88 -3.76
CA LYS A 485 11.85 2.69 -2.74
C LYS A 485 11.80 2.00 -1.37
N LYS A 486 11.61 0.68 -1.33
CA LYS A 486 11.53 -0.09 -0.08
C LYS A 486 12.87 -0.19 0.62
N TYR A 487 13.96 -0.41 -0.11
CA TYR A 487 15.23 -0.87 0.46
C TYR A 487 16.43 0.07 0.26
N SER A 488 16.24 1.25 -0.34
CA SER A 488 17.30 2.26 -0.52
C SER A 488 17.81 2.89 0.79
N TYR A 489 17.21 2.57 1.94
CA TYR A 489 17.77 2.92 3.25
C TYR A 489 19.02 2.14 3.61
N ALA A 490 19.30 1.02 2.92
CA ALA A 490 20.53 0.27 3.10
C ALA A 490 21.73 1.10 2.64
N GLU A 491 22.88 0.93 3.29
CA GLU A 491 24.14 1.54 2.85
C GLU A 491 24.48 1.12 1.42
N HIS A 492 24.19 -0.14 1.07
CA HIS A 492 24.31 -0.65 -0.30
C HIS A 492 23.13 -1.56 -0.67
N LEU A 493 22.50 -1.29 -1.81
CA LEU A 493 21.44 -2.13 -2.38
C LEU A 493 21.87 -2.69 -3.74
N TYR A 494 22.01 -4.01 -3.82
CA TYR A 494 22.31 -4.73 -5.05
C TYR A 494 21.06 -5.43 -5.57
N ILE A 495 20.69 -5.14 -6.81
CA ILE A 495 19.54 -5.75 -7.48
C ILE A 495 20.04 -6.51 -8.71
N ASP A 496 20.01 -7.83 -8.66
CA ASP A 496 20.27 -8.67 -9.84
C ASP A 496 18.94 -8.85 -10.58
N VAL A 497 18.89 -8.49 -11.86
CA VAL A 497 17.71 -8.66 -12.71
C VAL A 497 18.03 -9.64 -13.83
N ILE A 498 17.16 -10.64 -14.02
CA ILE A 498 17.36 -11.71 -14.99
C ILE A 498 16.18 -11.75 -15.95
N ASP A 499 16.49 -11.84 -17.23
CA ASP A 499 15.53 -12.22 -18.26
C ASP A 499 16.21 -13.14 -19.29
N ILE A 500 15.45 -14.11 -19.81
CA ILE A 500 15.93 -14.98 -20.88
C ILE A 500 15.94 -14.24 -22.23
N ASP A 501 15.09 -13.22 -22.39
CA ASP A 501 15.03 -12.39 -23.59
C ASP A 501 16.01 -11.19 -23.49
N ASN A 502 17.02 -11.18 -24.35
CA ASN A 502 18.00 -10.08 -24.41
C ASN A 502 17.34 -8.74 -24.80
N ASN A 503 16.26 -8.77 -25.59
CA ASN A 503 15.51 -7.57 -25.95
C ASN A 503 14.78 -6.99 -24.74
N ALA A 504 14.28 -7.82 -23.82
CA ALA A 504 13.70 -7.37 -22.57
C ALA A 504 14.77 -6.65 -21.72
N ILE A 505 15.96 -7.26 -21.54
CA ILE A 505 17.09 -6.63 -20.83
C ILE A 505 17.51 -5.29 -21.43
N ASN A 506 17.62 -5.20 -22.76
CA ASN A 506 18.01 -3.95 -23.43
C ASN A 506 16.93 -2.86 -23.28
N THR A 507 15.66 -3.24 -23.33
CA THR A 507 14.53 -2.32 -23.09
C THR A 507 14.53 -1.83 -21.65
N LEU A 508 14.75 -2.74 -20.70
CA LEU A 508 14.82 -2.45 -19.29
C LEU A 508 15.92 -1.44 -18.97
N LYS A 509 17.14 -1.61 -19.52
CA LYS A 509 18.24 -0.64 -19.33
C LYS A 509 17.83 0.78 -19.72
N VAL A 510 17.06 0.91 -20.79
CA VAL A 510 16.55 2.21 -21.25
C VAL A 510 15.42 2.74 -20.37
N LEU A 511 14.51 1.88 -19.91
CA LEU A 511 13.43 2.25 -18.99
C LEU A 511 13.99 2.69 -17.62
N VAL A 512 15.05 2.04 -17.13
CA VAL A 512 15.69 2.39 -15.86
C VAL A 512 16.34 3.77 -15.92
N ASN A 513 16.82 4.24 -17.08
CA ASN A 513 17.30 5.61 -17.24
C ASN A 513 16.19 6.66 -17.04
N ALA A 514 14.92 6.28 -17.14
CA ALA A 514 13.78 7.15 -16.81
C ALA A 514 13.43 7.13 -15.31
N LEU A 515 14.11 6.30 -14.51
CA LEU A 515 13.98 6.25 -13.06
C LEU A 515 15.09 7.08 -12.39
N SER A 516 14.74 7.70 -11.26
CA SER A 516 15.73 8.27 -10.35
C SER A 516 16.28 7.16 -9.47
N VAL A 517 17.38 6.53 -9.88
CA VAL A 517 18.08 5.49 -9.13
C VAL A 517 19.10 6.16 -8.19
N PRO A 518 19.02 5.95 -6.85
CA PRO A 518 19.99 6.49 -5.91
C PRO A 518 21.40 5.91 -6.09
N ASP A 519 22.44 6.67 -5.72
CA ASP A 519 23.85 6.29 -5.91
C ASP A 519 24.26 5.02 -5.16
N ASN A 520 23.59 4.71 -4.05
CA ASN A 520 23.81 3.49 -3.27
C ASN A 520 23.17 2.22 -3.87
N VAL A 521 22.47 2.35 -5.01
CA VAL A 521 21.77 1.25 -5.67
C VAL A 521 22.53 0.79 -6.91
N THR A 522 22.89 -0.49 -6.96
CA THR A 522 23.53 -1.12 -8.12
C THR A 522 22.59 -2.14 -8.75
N ILE A 523 22.23 -1.94 -10.02
CA ILE A 523 21.41 -2.88 -10.79
C ILE A 523 22.31 -3.69 -11.73
N ARG A 524 22.33 -5.01 -11.58
CA ARG A 524 23.09 -5.93 -12.44
C ARG A 524 22.15 -6.62 -13.43
N TYR A 525 22.33 -6.35 -14.71
CA TYR A 525 21.55 -6.93 -15.80
C TYR A 525 22.13 -8.26 -16.28
N ILE A 526 21.36 -9.34 -16.22
CA ILE A 526 21.79 -10.69 -16.59
C ILE A 526 20.84 -11.24 -17.66
N ASN A 527 21.37 -11.53 -18.84
CA ASN A 527 20.63 -12.28 -19.86
C ASN A 527 20.97 -13.77 -19.73
N ASP A 528 20.10 -14.54 -19.08
CA ASP A 528 20.33 -15.96 -18.78
C ASP A 528 19.01 -16.67 -18.45
N ASN A 529 19.00 -18.00 -18.50
CA ASN A 529 17.88 -18.80 -18.02
C ASN A 529 17.97 -18.97 -16.50
N PHE A 530 17.13 -18.24 -15.76
CA PHE A 530 17.08 -18.31 -14.30
C PHE A 530 17.01 -19.75 -13.77
N LEU A 531 16.24 -20.64 -14.38
CA LEU A 531 16.05 -22.01 -13.92
C LEU A 531 17.30 -22.88 -14.09
N LEU A 532 18.17 -22.58 -15.06
CA LEU A 532 19.41 -23.33 -15.31
C LEU A 532 20.65 -22.67 -14.70
N ARG A 533 20.60 -21.36 -14.44
CA ARG A 533 21.71 -20.60 -13.87
C ARG A 533 22.11 -21.08 -12.48
N THR A 534 23.41 -21.19 -12.22
CA THR A 534 23.96 -21.41 -10.87
C THR A 534 24.22 -20.09 -10.15
N PHE A 535 24.00 -20.07 -8.85
CA PHE A 535 24.23 -18.91 -8.00
C PHE A 535 25.19 -19.29 -6.87
N ASP A 536 26.12 -18.39 -6.59
CA ASP A 536 27.19 -18.51 -5.59
C ASP A 536 26.89 -17.73 -4.30
N LYS A 537 25.84 -16.91 -4.31
CA LYS A 537 25.39 -16.10 -3.19
C LYS A 537 23.93 -16.39 -2.84
N GLN A 538 23.61 -16.22 -1.56
CA GLN A 538 22.25 -16.18 -1.04
C GLN A 538 21.72 -14.75 -1.10
N TYR A 539 20.45 -14.59 -1.48
CA TYR A 539 19.78 -13.30 -1.57
C TYR A 539 18.93 -13.05 -0.32
N ASP A 540 18.71 -11.79 0.01
CA ASP A 540 17.80 -11.42 1.09
C ASP A 540 16.33 -11.54 0.64
N LEU A 541 16.07 -11.21 -0.62
CA LEU A 541 14.75 -11.28 -1.22
C LEU A 541 14.83 -11.71 -2.69
N VAL A 542 14.02 -12.69 -3.08
CA VAL A 542 13.67 -12.96 -4.47
C VAL A 542 12.22 -12.50 -4.70
N ILE A 543 11.98 -11.65 -5.68
CA ILE A 543 10.67 -11.03 -5.91
C ILE A 543 10.36 -10.95 -7.40
N GLY A 544 9.08 -11.00 -7.78
CA GLY A 544 8.66 -10.78 -9.16
C GLY A 544 7.37 -11.51 -9.56
N ASN A 545 7.14 -11.55 -10.86
CA ASN A 545 6.03 -12.25 -11.49
C ASN A 545 6.57 -13.34 -12.44
N PRO A 546 6.76 -14.59 -11.97
CA PRO A 546 7.25 -15.67 -12.82
C PRO A 546 6.25 -16.01 -13.95
N PRO A 547 6.70 -16.58 -15.08
CA PRO A 547 5.81 -17.02 -16.15
C PRO A 547 4.90 -18.16 -15.68
N PHE A 548 3.65 -18.19 -16.16
CA PHE A 548 2.64 -19.20 -15.75
C PHE A 548 2.48 -20.36 -16.74
N SER A 549 3.37 -20.44 -17.72
CA SER A 549 3.30 -21.40 -18.81
C SER A 549 3.43 -22.84 -18.34
N LYS A 550 2.67 -23.73 -19.00
CA LYS A 550 2.75 -25.18 -18.81
C LYS A 550 3.54 -25.81 -19.95
N LEU A 551 4.65 -26.46 -19.61
CA LEU A 551 5.49 -27.15 -20.58
C LEU A 551 4.82 -28.42 -21.10
N ALA A 552 5.11 -28.77 -22.35
CA ALA A 552 4.64 -30.04 -22.94
C ALA A 552 5.37 -31.22 -22.28
N PRO A 553 4.70 -32.32 -21.91
CA PRO A 553 5.36 -33.48 -21.27
C PRO A 553 6.54 -34.08 -22.04
N THR A 554 6.59 -33.86 -23.35
CA THR A 554 7.65 -34.30 -24.27
C THR A 554 8.88 -33.40 -24.28
N ASP A 555 8.83 -32.23 -23.64
CA ASP A 555 9.91 -31.25 -23.66
C ASP A 555 11.13 -31.76 -22.88
N LYS A 556 12.30 -31.76 -23.54
CA LYS A 556 13.54 -32.29 -22.98
C LYS A 556 14.05 -31.45 -21.82
N ILE A 557 13.71 -30.16 -21.77
CA ILE A 557 14.18 -29.23 -20.73
C ILE A 557 13.58 -29.54 -19.34
N ILE A 558 12.43 -30.23 -19.30
CA ILE A 558 11.75 -30.58 -18.05
C ILE A 558 12.67 -31.37 -17.11
N LYS A 559 13.49 -32.28 -17.65
CA LYS A 559 14.44 -33.06 -16.84
C LYS A 559 15.49 -32.16 -16.17
N GLN A 560 15.91 -31.10 -16.85
CA GLN A 560 16.87 -30.14 -16.30
C GLN A 560 16.20 -29.25 -15.25
N TYR A 561 15.00 -28.73 -15.53
CA TYR A 561 14.26 -27.91 -14.57
C TYR A 561 13.89 -28.68 -13.30
N ARG A 562 13.57 -29.97 -13.43
CA ARG A 562 13.24 -30.84 -12.29
C ARG A 562 14.44 -31.36 -11.52
N TYR A 563 15.67 -31.24 -12.05
CA TYR A 563 16.86 -31.91 -11.50
C TYR A 563 17.01 -31.71 -9.99
N ASP A 564 16.69 -30.50 -9.50
CA ASP A 564 16.79 -30.13 -8.10
C ASP A 564 15.44 -29.66 -7.50
N CYS A 565 14.30 -30.01 -8.10
CA CYS A 565 12.99 -29.64 -7.55
C CYS A 565 12.48 -30.69 -6.55
N TYR A 566 11.70 -30.24 -5.55
CA TYR A 566 10.93 -31.13 -4.70
C TYR A 566 9.73 -31.69 -5.47
N ASN A 567 9.05 -30.84 -6.25
CA ASN A 567 7.94 -31.26 -7.09
C ASN A 567 8.42 -31.82 -8.44
N GLN A 568 8.56 -33.13 -8.49
CA GLN A 568 8.93 -33.88 -9.70
C GLN A 568 7.78 -34.07 -10.70
N ASP A 569 6.55 -33.68 -10.36
CA ASP A 569 5.35 -33.94 -11.19
C ASP A 569 4.88 -32.71 -11.96
N THR A 570 5.25 -31.51 -11.50
CA THR A 570 4.81 -30.25 -12.11
C THR A 570 5.36 -30.04 -13.51
N LEU A 571 4.56 -29.43 -14.38
CA LEU A 571 4.96 -28.94 -15.70
C LEU A 571 4.86 -27.42 -15.77
N ASN A 572 4.44 -26.76 -14.67
CA ASN A 572 4.23 -25.34 -14.64
C ASN A 572 5.53 -24.61 -14.27
N THR A 573 5.92 -23.67 -15.13
CA THR A 573 7.11 -22.84 -14.95
C THR A 573 7.10 -22.04 -13.65
N ALA A 574 5.95 -21.50 -13.23
CA ALA A 574 5.84 -20.76 -11.96
C ALA A 574 6.24 -21.63 -10.75
N SER A 575 5.91 -22.93 -10.78
CA SER A 575 6.30 -23.88 -9.73
C SER A 575 7.82 -24.04 -9.63
N PHE A 576 8.51 -24.16 -10.77
CA PHE A 576 9.96 -24.26 -10.81
C PHE A 576 10.63 -22.98 -10.32
N PHE A 577 10.11 -21.81 -10.71
CA PHE A 577 10.61 -20.52 -10.25
C PHE A 577 10.49 -20.39 -8.73
N LEU A 578 9.33 -20.69 -8.17
CA LEU A 578 9.07 -20.59 -6.73
C LEU A 578 9.99 -21.51 -5.92
N GLU A 579 10.14 -22.79 -6.33
CA GLU A 579 11.01 -23.73 -5.62
C GLU A 579 12.48 -23.32 -5.68
N LYS A 580 12.97 -22.85 -6.84
CA LYS A 580 14.33 -22.36 -6.95
C LYS A 580 14.55 -21.10 -6.11
N ALA A 581 13.63 -20.14 -6.15
CA ALA A 581 13.70 -18.92 -5.35
C ALA A 581 13.78 -19.21 -3.84
N MET A 582 13.01 -20.19 -3.35
CA MET A 582 13.03 -20.58 -1.93
C MET A 582 14.36 -21.18 -1.47
N LYS A 583 15.18 -21.69 -2.38
CA LYS A 583 16.53 -22.18 -2.08
C LYS A 583 17.58 -21.06 -2.10
N LEU A 584 17.31 -20.00 -2.86
CA LEU A 584 18.26 -18.93 -3.12
C LEU A 584 18.13 -17.75 -2.15
N ALA A 585 17.03 -17.64 -1.40
CA ALA A 585 16.77 -16.45 -0.60
C ALA A 585 16.12 -16.68 0.76
N ASP A 586 16.36 -15.74 1.66
CA ASP A 586 15.74 -15.65 2.99
C ASP A 586 14.24 -15.35 2.88
N TRP A 587 13.86 -14.52 1.91
CA TRP A 587 12.48 -14.18 1.58
C TRP A 587 12.17 -14.37 0.11
N VAL A 588 10.94 -14.81 -0.19
CA VAL A 588 10.40 -14.89 -1.55
C VAL A 588 9.05 -14.18 -1.59
N SER A 589 8.83 -13.31 -2.58
CA SER A 589 7.53 -12.69 -2.84
C SER A 589 7.17 -12.83 -4.32
N PHE A 590 6.29 -13.78 -4.65
CA PHE A 590 5.89 -14.01 -6.04
C PHE A 590 4.40 -13.86 -6.27
N VAL A 591 4.08 -13.22 -7.40
CA VAL A 591 2.76 -13.30 -8.02
C VAL A 591 2.63 -14.67 -8.66
N MET A 592 1.68 -15.46 -8.16
CA MET A 592 1.43 -16.85 -8.55
C MET A 592 0.00 -16.98 -9.07
N PRO A 593 -0.28 -17.95 -9.95
CA PRO A 593 -1.64 -18.27 -10.30
C PRO A 593 -2.37 -18.85 -9.06
N LYS A 594 -3.58 -18.37 -8.79
CA LYS A 594 -4.38 -18.76 -7.60
C LYS A 594 -4.67 -20.27 -7.52
N PHE A 595 -4.60 -20.97 -8.66
CA PHE A 595 -4.72 -22.44 -8.68
C PHE A 595 -3.58 -23.18 -7.95
N ILE A 596 -2.48 -22.49 -7.57
CA ILE A 596 -1.48 -23.04 -6.65
C ILE A 596 -2.11 -23.54 -5.34
N LEU A 597 -3.21 -22.93 -4.90
CA LEU A 597 -3.91 -23.27 -3.64
C LEU A 597 -4.61 -24.63 -3.70
N ASN A 598 -4.92 -25.14 -4.89
CA ASN A 598 -5.91 -26.21 -5.04
C ASN A 598 -5.52 -27.32 -6.04
N THR A 599 -4.71 -27.04 -7.05
CA THR A 599 -4.53 -27.97 -8.16
C THR A 599 -3.57 -29.08 -7.76
N PRO A 600 -3.81 -30.35 -8.15
CA PRO A 600 -2.94 -31.47 -7.79
C PRO A 600 -1.49 -31.30 -8.31
N GLU A 601 -1.31 -30.60 -9.45
CA GLU A 601 0.00 -30.24 -9.99
C GLU A 601 0.91 -29.50 -8.98
N TYR A 602 0.32 -28.75 -8.04
CA TYR A 602 1.05 -28.01 -7.00
C TYR A 602 1.08 -28.71 -5.65
N SER A 603 0.58 -29.95 -5.54
CA SER A 603 0.44 -30.60 -4.23
C SER A 603 1.78 -30.77 -3.50
N LYS A 604 2.83 -31.22 -4.20
CA LYS A 604 4.19 -31.34 -3.62
C LYS A 604 4.80 -29.97 -3.32
N THR A 605 4.58 -28.98 -4.18
CA THR A 605 5.03 -27.60 -3.92
C THR A 605 4.36 -27.00 -2.69
N ARG A 606 3.05 -27.23 -2.49
CA ARG A 606 2.32 -26.85 -1.27
C ARG A 606 2.85 -27.58 -0.03
N GLU A 607 3.20 -28.86 -0.14
CA GLU A 607 3.82 -29.58 0.97
C GLU A 607 5.13 -28.92 1.41
N LEU A 608 6.02 -28.61 0.45
CA LEU A 608 7.27 -27.90 0.72
C LEU A 608 7.00 -26.53 1.37
N LEU A 609 6.13 -25.70 0.77
CA LEU A 609 5.78 -24.39 1.32
C LEU A 609 5.19 -24.49 2.73
N GLY A 610 4.41 -25.53 3.00
CA GLY A 610 3.79 -25.77 4.31
C GLY A 610 4.80 -25.98 5.43
N THR A 611 6.05 -26.36 5.11
CA THR A 611 7.16 -26.46 6.08
C THR A 611 7.80 -25.11 6.43
N LYS A 612 7.57 -24.10 5.60
CA LYS A 612 8.12 -22.74 5.75
C LYS A 612 7.08 -21.81 6.35
N LYS A 613 7.50 -20.60 6.77
CA LYS A 613 6.58 -19.54 7.15
C LYS A 613 6.04 -18.85 5.90
N VAL A 614 4.79 -19.15 5.55
CA VAL A 614 4.04 -18.33 4.59
C VAL A 614 3.51 -17.12 5.36
N ASP A 615 4.22 -16.01 5.24
CA ASP A 615 3.95 -14.78 5.98
C ASP A 615 2.64 -14.14 5.52
N SER A 616 2.46 -14.01 4.20
CA SER A 616 1.22 -13.47 3.64
C SER A 616 0.79 -14.07 2.30
N ILE A 617 -0.52 -14.07 2.08
CA ILE A 617 -1.18 -14.39 0.81
C ILE A 617 -2.13 -13.24 0.47
N ILE A 618 -1.86 -12.53 -0.61
CA ILE A 618 -2.72 -11.46 -1.13
C ILE A 618 -3.45 -12.01 -2.35
N ASP A 619 -4.77 -12.17 -2.27
CA ASP A 619 -5.64 -12.61 -3.35
C ASP A 619 -6.16 -11.42 -4.15
N PHE A 620 -5.74 -11.34 -5.41
CA PHE A 620 -6.19 -10.34 -6.37
C PHE A 620 -7.38 -10.82 -7.20
N GLY A 621 -7.77 -12.10 -7.11
CA GLY A 621 -8.82 -12.68 -7.94
C GLY A 621 -8.61 -12.40 -9.43
N GLU A 622 -9.68 -12.02 -10.13
CA GLU A 622 -9.65 -11.61 -11.55
C GLU A 622 -9.03 -10.21 -11.77
N GLU A 623 -8.87 -9.40 -10.72
CA GLU A 623 -8.31 -8.05 -10.81
C GLU A 623 -6.79 -8.06 -11.00
N GLY A 624 -6.14 -9.20 -10.75
CA GLY A 624 -4.68 -9.32 -10.82
C GLY A 624 -4.08 -9.15 -12.22
N PHE A 625 -4.79 -9.49 -13.31
CA PHE A 625 -4.32 -9.17 -14.67
C PHE A 625 -5.50 -8.76 -15.54
N LYS A 626 -5.64 -7.44 -15.78
CA LYS A 626 -6.74 -6.89 -16.57
C LYS A 626 -6.77 -7.49 -17.99
N GLY A 627 -7.88 -8.14 -18.33
CA GLY A 627 -8.11 -8.75 -19.64
C GLY A 627 -7.55 -10.17 -19.82
N VAL A 628 -7.03 -10.79 -18.74
CA VAL A 628 -6.56 -12.18 -18.74
C VAL A 628 -7.49 -13.03 -17.88
N LEU A 629 -7.91 -14.18 -18.38
CA LEU A 629 -8.78 -15.12 -17.65
C LEU A 629 -7.98 -16.00 -16.67
N VAL A 630 -7.16 -15.38 -15.81
CA VAL A 630 -6.40 -16.06 -14.76
C VAL A 630 -6.55 -15.32 -13.44
N GLU A 631 -6.86 -16.06 -12.38
CA GLU A 631 -6.90 -15.51 -11.03
C GLU A 631 -5.52 -15.61 -10.40
N THR A 632 -5.11 -14.61 -9.61
CA THR A 632 -3.75 -14.56 -9.05
C THR A 632 -3.71 -14.25 -7.57
N VAL A 633 -2.60 -14.67 -6.96
CA VAL A 633 -2.26 -14.38 -5.57
C VAL A 633 -0.80 -13.93 -5.51
N ASN A 634 -0.43 -13.02 -4.61
CA ASN A 634 0.97 -12.87 -4.20
C ASN A 634 1.21 -13.69 -2.93
N ILE A 635 2.26 -14.50 -2.91
CA ILE A 635 2.67 -15.29 -1.74
C ILE A 635 4.02 -14.77 -1.26
N VAL A 636 4.08 -14.33 0.01
CA VAL A 636 5.32 -13.97 0.69
C VAL A 636 5.72 -15.11 1.63
N VAL A 637 6.93 -15.62 1.45
CA VAL A 637 7.48 -16.75 2.20
C VAL A 637 8.79 -16.32 2.86
N ASN A 638 8.92 -16.59 4.16
CA ASN A 638 10.20 -16.59 4.86
C ASN A 638 10.72 -18.04 4.90
N THR A 639 11.89 -18.27 4.32
CA THR A 639 12.44 -19.62 4.09
C THR A 639 13.25 -20.12 5.28
N ILE A 640 13.59 -19.23 6.22
CA ILE A 640 14.37 -19.49 7.44
C ILE A 640 13.44 -19.92 8.57
N GLU A 641 12.34 -19.19 8.78
CA GLU A 641 11.42 -19.42 9.88
C GLU A 641 10.45 -20.58 9.60
N ALA A 642 10.07 -21.27 10.68
CA ALA A 642 9.07 -22.32 10.64
C ALA A 642 7.63 -21.74 10.56
N SER A 643 6.69 -22.58 10.13
CA SER A 643 5.27 -22.22 10.00
C SER A 643 4.69 -21.57 11.27
N SER A 644 3.96 -20.48 11.11
CA SER A 644 3.34 -19.75 12.23
C SER A 644 1.91 -19.30 11.89
N THR A 645 1.69 -18.00 11.77
CA THR A 645 0.44 -17.40 11.30
C THR A 645 0.64 -16.81 9.91
N THR A 646 -0.37 -16.95 9.07
CA THR A 646 -0.40 -16.38 7.72
C THR A 646 -1.43 -15.26 7.67
N PHE A 647 -1.02 -14.11 7.16
CA PHE A 647 -1.90 -13.01 6.84
C PHE A 647 -2.56 -13.26 5.46
N VAL A 648 -3.88 -13.17 5.38
CA VAL A 648 -4.64 -13.35 4.14
C VAL A 648 -5.43 -12.09 3.85
N GLN A 649 -5.27 -11.54 2.65
CA GLN A 649 -6.05 -10.38 2.17
C GLN A 649 -6.72 -10.73 0.85
N SER A 650 -8.01 -10.44 0.70
CA SER A 650 -8.70 -10.45 -0.59
C SER A 650 -8.93 -9.01 -1.01
N VAL A 651 -8.27 -8.59 -2.08
CA VAL A 651 -8.50 -7.25 -2.67
C VAL A 651 -9.93 -7.13 -3.21
N PRO A 652 -10.46 -8.08 -4.01
CA PRO A 652 -11.80 -7.96 -4.59
C PRO A 652 -12.92 -7.99 -3.56
N GLN A 653 -12.74 -8.74 -2.47
CA GLN A 653 -13.77 -8.88 -1.43
C GLN A 653 -13.55 -7.95 -0.23
N ASN A 654 -12.46 -7.17 -0.22
CA ASN A 654 -12.06 -6.34 0.93
C ASN A 654 -12.01 -7.13 2.26
N ILE A 655 -11.55 -8.38 2.20
CA ILE A 655 -11.43 -9.27 3.36
C ILE A 655 -9.98 -9.24 3.85
N THR A 656 -9.76 -9.14 5.16
CA THR A 656 -8.45 -9.29 5.78
C THR A 656 -8.53 -10.21 6.99
N LEU A 657 -7.67 -11.23 7.03
CA LEU A 657 -7.66 -12.28 8.06
C LEU A 657 -6.22 -12.54 8.52
N LEU A 658 -6.04 -12.80 9.81
CA LEU A 658 -4.81 -13.38 10.35
C LEU A 658 -5.16 -14.77 10.89
N GLN A 659 -4.59 -15.82 10.29
CA GLN A 659 -4.97 -17.21 10.56
C GLN A 659 -3.75 -18.04 10.95
N LYS A 660 -3.94 -19.09 11.75
CA LYS A 660 -2.88 -20.09 11.99
C LYS A 660 -2.60 -20.82 10.69
N GLN A 661 -1.35 -20.87 10.24
CA GLN A 661 -0.99 -21.50 8.96
C GLN A 661 -1.49 -22.96 8.90
N LYS A 662 -1.27 -23.73 9.98
CA LYS A 662 -1.75 -25.12 10.10
C LYS A 662 -3.26 -25.31 9.96
N TYR A 663 -4.06 -24.27 10.24
CA TYR A 663 -5.51 -24.33 10.16
C TYR A 663 -6.00 -24.18 8.72
N ILE A 664 -5.38 -23.28 7.96
CA ILE A 664 -5.71 -23.05 6.56
C ILE A 664 -4.95 -24.00 5.60
N PHE A 665 -3.85 -24.62 6.04
CA PHE A 665 -3.06 -25.63 5.30
C PHE A 665 -3.30 -27.05 5.84
N ASP A 666 -4.49 -27.30 6.38
CA ASP A 666 -4.85 -28.56 6.99
C ASP A 666 -4.80 -29.72 5.99
N LYS A 667 -3.96 -30.71 6.28
CA LYS A 667 -3.71 -31.88 5.42
C LYS A 667 -4.93 -32.81 5.26
N SER A 668 -5.97 -32.64 6.08
CA SER A 668 -7.24 -33.37 5.90
C SER A 668 -8.04 -32.89 4.68
N TYR A 669 -7.70 -31.73 4.12
CA TYR A 669 -8.26 -31.20 2.88
C TYR A 669 -7.23 -31.23 1.75
N PRO A 670 -7.65 -31.42 0.48
CA PRO A 670 -6.72 -31.42 -0.65
C PRO A 670 -6.18 -30.02 -1.01
N TYR A 671 -6.78 -28.97 -0.44
CA TYR A 671 -6.52 -27.55 -0.75
C TYR A 671 -5.94 -26.82 0.46
N TRP A 672 -5.29 -25.70 0.19
CA TRP A 672 -5.19 -24.63 1.19
C TRP A 672 -6.47 -23.81 1.14
N ILE A 673 -7.20 -23.73 2.27
CA ILE A 673 -8.48 -23.03 2.36
C ILE A 673 -8.25 -21.71 3.11
N ILE A 674 -7.81 -20.68 2.37
CA ILE A 674 -7.30 -19.43 2.96
C ILE A 674 -8.39 -18.58 3.62
N TYR A 675 -9.67 -18.86 3.34
CA TYR A 675 -10.84 -18.22 3.96
C TYR A 675 -11.58 -19.12 4.96
N ARG A 676 -10.96 -20.23 5.39
CA ARG A 676 -11.55 -21.15 6.36
C ARG A 676 -11.94 -20.40 7.64
N ASN A 677 -13.13 -20.68 8.16
CA ASN A 677 -13.67 -20.06 9.36
C ASN A 677 -14.58 -21.02 10.13
N SER A 678 -15.15 -20.57 11.24
CA SER A 678 -16.02 -21.38 12.10
C SER A 678 -17.29 -21.87 11.38
N PHE A 679 -17.85 -21.08 10.46
CA PHE A 679 -18.99 -21.49 9.64
C PHE A 679 -18.61 -22.68 8.73
N PHE A 680 -17.48 -22.58 8.03
CA PHE A 680 -16.95 -23.67 7.22
C PHE A 680 -16.76 -24.96 8.05
N ASP A 681 -16.17 -24.85 9.24
CA ASP A 681 -15.95 -26.01 10.12
C ASP A 681 -17.27 -26.63 10.61
N ALA A 682 -18.27 -25.81 10.92
CA ALA A 682 -19.58 -26.28 11.36
C ALA A 682 -20.28 -27.09 10.26
N VAL A 683 -20.25 -26.60 9.01
CA VAL A 683 -20.81 -27.32 7.86
C VAL A 683 -19.98 -28.57 7.55
N ALA A 684 -18.65 -28.48 7.55
CA ALA A 684 -17.76 -29.60 7.26
C ALA A 684 -17.98 -30.79 8.20
N LYS A 685 -18.30 -30.55 9.48
CA LYS A 685 -18.61 -31.62 10.46
C LYS A 685 -19.87 -32.41 10.11
N LYS A 686 -20.86 -31.78 9.46
CA LYS A 686 -22.11 -32.41 9.00
C LYS A 686 -21.90 -33.28 7.75
N LEU A 687 -20.74 -33.19 7.10
CA LEU A 687 -20.48 -33.83 5.81
C LEU A 687 -19.54 -35.04 5.92
N SER A 688 -19.79 -36.04 5.08
CA SER A 688 -18.90 -37.15 4.78
C SER A 688 -18.20 -36.85 3.44
N PHE A 689 -16.93 -36.45 3.50
CA PHE A 689 -16.13 -36.10 2.32
C PHE A 689 -15.61 -37.32 1.56
N ASN A 690 -15.00 -37.07 0.39
CA ASN A 690 -14.39 -38.10 -0.46
C ASN A 690 -15.37 -39.23 -0.86
N SER A 691 -16.64 -38.88 -1.08
CA SER A 691 -17.72 -39.83 -1.40
C SER A 691 -17.86 -40.12 -2.89
N PHE A 692 -17.13 -39.40 -3.75
CA PHE A 692 -17.23 -39.52 -5.20
C PHE A 692 -15.85 -39.48 -5.87
N THR A 693 -15.70 -40.24 -6.95
CA THR A 693 -14.75 -39.94 -8.02
C THR A 693 -15.48 -39.16 -9.13
N VAL A 694 -14.74 -38.56 -10.06
CA VAL A 694 -15.34 -37.73 -11.12
C VAL A 694 -14.85 -38.09 -12.51
N PHE A 695 -15.78 -38.09 -13.46
CA PHE A 695 -15.48 -38.08 -14.88
C PHE A 695 -16.01 -36.78 -15.49
N ARG A 696 -15.15 -36.10 -16.25
CA ARG A 696 -15.53 -34.94 -17.04
C ARG A 696 -15.16 -35.16 -18.48
N ASP A 697 -16.16 -35.10 -19.36
CA ASP A 697 -15.93 -35.21 -20.78
C ASP A 697 -15.17 -33.98 -21.32
N ARG A 698 -14.23 -34.23 -22.24
CA ARG A 698 -13.51 -33.20 -22.99
C ARG A 698 -13.63 -33.39 -24.51
N GLN A 699 -14.32 -34.45 -24.95
CA GLN A 699 -14.35 -34.87 -26.34
C GLN A 699 -15.59 -34.38 -27.08
N ILE A 700 -16.75 -34.27 -26.42
CA ILE A 700 -17.97 -33.71 -27.00
C ILE A 700 -17.84 -32.19 -27.12
N THR A 701 -17.56 -31.75 -28.34
CA THR A 701 -17.56 -30.34 -28.74
C THR A 701 -18.84 -29.99 -29.49
N ASN A 702 -19.16 -28.70 -29.60
CA ASN A 702 -20.36 -28.23 -30.33
C ASN A 702 -20.41 -28.73 -31.79
N LYS A 703 -19.26 -29.00 -32.42
CA LYS A 703 -19.19 -29.54 -33.79
C LYS A 703 -19.71 -30.96 -33.92
N LEU A 704 -19.74 -31.72 -32.83
CA LEU A 704 -20.24 -33.10 -32.80
C LEU A 704 -21.74 -33.18 -32.53
N LEU A 705 -22.34 -32.06 -32.13
CA LEU A 705 -23.74 -31.97 -31.71
C LEU A 705 -24.65 -31.54 -32.85
N ASN A 706 -25.92 -31.96 -32.77
CA ASN A 706 -27.01 -31.53 -33.64
C ASN A 706 -28.25 -31.16 -32.79
N GLU A 707 -29.29 -30.62 -33.42
CA GLU A 707 -30.43 -30.01 -32.71
C GLU A 707 -31.58 -30.97 -32.37
N SER A 708 -31.68 -32.13 -33.02
CA SER A 708 -32.91 -32.94 -32.94
C SER A 708 -32.76 -34.46 -33.05
N ASP A 709 -31.59 -35.00 -33.39
CA ASP A 709 -31.43 -36.42 -33.73
C ASP A 709 -30.28 -37.13 -32.95
N GLY A 710 -30.59 -38.31 -32.42
CA GLY A 710 -29.65 -39.17 -31.69
C GLY A 710 -29.76 -39.11 -30.16
N ILE A 711 -28.65 -39.36 -29.47
CA ILE A 711 -28.56 -39.44 -28.01
C ILE A 711 -28.58 -38.04 -27.42
N ARG A 712 -29.48 -37.79 -26.47
CA ARG A 712 -29.56 -36.50 -25.77
C ARG A 712 -28.30 -36.23 -24.96
N VAL A 713 -27.71 -35.05 -25.14
CA VAL A 713 -26.54 -34.57 -24.39
C VAL A 713 -26.98 -33.51 -23.38
N ILE A 714 -26.95 -33.86 -22.10
CA ILE A 714 -27.27 -32.97 -20.99
C ILE A 714 -26.11 -31.98 -20.80
N LYS A 715 -26.46 -30.70 -20.76
CA LYS A 715 -25.54 -29.58 -20.51
C LYS A 715 -25.92 -28.85 -19.23
N SER A 716 -25.05 -27.96 -18.75
CA SER A 716 -25.18 -27.33 -17.42
C SER A 716 -26.52 -26.64 -17.17
N ARG A 717 -27.12 -25.98 -18.17
CA ARG A 717 -28.42 -25.30 -18.01
C ARG A 717 -29.61 -26.25 -18.04
N ASN A 718 -29.44 -27.50 -18.51
CA ASN A 718 -30.50 -28.50 -18.45
C ASN A 718 -30.77 -28.97 -17.02
N ILE A 719 -29.82 -28.82 -16.09
CA ILE A 719 -30.03 -29.12 -14.68
C ILE A 719 -30.57 -27.84 -14.00
N ASN A 720 -31.81 -27.90 -13.52
CA ASN A 720 -32.44 -26.75 -12.84
C ASN A 720 -31.67 -26.34 -11.57
N ASP A 721 -31.99 -25.18 -10.98
CA ASP A 721 -31.17 -24.56 -9.91
C ASP A 721 -31.10 -25.39 -8.62
N THR A 722 -32.13 -26.21 -8.35
CA THR A 722 -32.23 -27.10 -7.20
C THR A 722 -31.65 -28.50 -7.46
N GLY A 723 -31.39 -28.86 -8.73
CA GLY A 723 -30.95 -30.22 -9.10
C GLY A 723 -32.05 -31.28 -8.99
N THR A 724 -33.32 -30.90 -9.04
CA THR A 724 -34.47 -31.81 -8.91
C THR A 724 -34.97 -32.34 -10.26
N GLU A 725 -34.70 -31.62 -11.35
CA GLU A 725 -35.18 -32.00 -12.68
C GLU A 725 -34.18 -31.67 -13.79
N ILE A 726 -34.25 -32.47 -14.87
CA ILE A 726 -33.60 -32.17 -16.14
C ILE A 726 -34.62 -31.52 -17.08
N VAL A 727 -34.45 -30.22 -17.31
CA VAL A 727 -35.35 -29.40 -18.12
C VAL A 727 -34.92 -29.39 -19.60
N SER A 728 -35.92 -29.45 -20.48
CA SER A 728 -35.75 -29.23 -21.92
C SER A 728 -35.81 -27.74 -22.22
N ILE A 729 -34.79 -27.21 -22.92
CA ILE A 729 -34.69 -25.79 -23.23
C ILE A 729 -34.65 -25.61 -24.75
N LYS A 730 -35.68 -24.92 -25.28
CA LYS A 730 -35.79 -24.64 -26.72
C LYS A 730 -34.55 -23.91 -27.23
N GLY A 731 -33.92 -24.43 -28.28
CA GLY A 731 -32.69 -23.88 -28.88
C GLY A 731 -31.41 -24.10 -28.07
N TYR A 732 -31.47 -24.83 -26.95
CA TYR A 732 -30.30 -25.19 -26.17
C TYR A 732 -30.09 -26.71 -26.09
N ASP A 733 -31.15 -27.51 -26.15
CA ASP A 733 -31.00 -28.96 -26.19
C ASP A 733 -30.17 -29.42 -27.40
N SER A 734 -29.36 -30.46 -27.19
CA SER A 734 -28.43 -30.94 -28.21
C SER A 734 -28.27 -32.45 -28.15
N TYR A 735 -28.02 -33.06 -29.31
CA TYR A 735 -27.97 -34.50 -29.50
C TYR A 735 -26.70 -34.91 -30.24
N ILE A 736 -26.27 -36.16 -30.06
CA ILE A 736 -25.13 -36.76 -30.76
C ILE A 736 -25.53 -38.08 -31.39
N SER A 737 -25.10 -38.34 -32.62
CA SER A 737 -25.41 -39.63 -33.27
C SER A 737 -24.72 -40.80 -32.56
N SER A 738 -25.41 -41.93 -32.46
CA SER A 738 -24.91 -43.12 -31.75
C SER A 738 -23.54 -43.59 -32.26
N CYS A 739 -23.32 -43.54 -33.59
CA CYS A 739 -22.05 -43.94 -34.21
C CYS A 739 -20.86 -43.04 -33.82
N LYS A 740 -21.10 -41.74 -33.58
CA LYS A 740 -20.08 -40.81 -33.10
C LYS A 740 -19.86 -40.98 -31.60
N ALA A 741 -20.95 -41.12 -30.84
CA ALA A 741 -20.93 -41.26 -29.40
C ALA A 741 -20.13 -42.48 -28.93
N GLN A 742 -20.31 -43.64 -29.58
CA GLN A 742 -19.62 -44.91 -29.24
C GLN A 742 -18.08 -44.82 -29.28
N LYS A 743 -17.52 -43.85 -30.01
CA LYS A 743 -16.07 -43.62 -30.12
C LYS A 743 -15.51 -42.77 -28.97
N LEU A 744 -16.36 -42.24 -28.09
CA LEU A 744 -15.99 -41.29 -27.04
C LEU A 744 -15.97 -41.96 -25.67
N GLY A 745 -15.04 -41.55 -24.81
CA GLY A 745 -14.88 -42.12 -23.47
C GLY A 745 -16.08 -41.92 -22.56
N VAL A 746 -16.92 -40.90 -22.81
CA VAL A 746 -18.16 -40.66 -22.06
C VAL A 746 -19.25 -41.71 -22.33
N TYR A 747 -19.16 -42.45 -23.45
CA TYR A 747 -20.18 -43.43 -23.83
C TYR A 747 -20.34 -44.57 -22.82
N LYS A 748 -19.29 -44.88 -22.05
CA LYS A 748 -19.35 -45.86 -20.95
C LYS A 748 -20.36 -45.52 -19.85
N TYR A 749 -20.87 -44.28 -19.82
CA TYR A 749 -21.91 -43.84 -18.90
C TYR A 749 -23.31 -43.76 -19.54
N TYR A 750 -23.47 -44.09 -20.83
CA TYR A 750 -24.73 -43.92 -21.57
C TYR A 750 -25.95 -44.47 -20.82
N ASP A 751 -25.89 -45.74 -20.41
CA ASP A 751 -26.98 -46.44 -19.73
C ASP A 751 -26.83 -46.51 -18.20
N ARG A 752 -25.80 -45.88 -17.63
CA ARG A 752 -25.60 -45.83 -16.18
C ARG A 752 -26.54 -44.81 -15.53
N ASP A 753 -27.27 -45.26 -14.51
CA ASP A 753 -28.11 -44.46 -13.61
C ASP A 753 -27.64 -44.51 -12.15
N ASP A 754 -26.58 -45.26 -11.85
CA ASP A 754 -25.89 -45.35 -10.57
C ASP A 754 -24.84 -44.24 -10.38
N VAL A 755 -24.89 -43.20 -11.23
CA VAL A 755 -24.01 -42.03 -11.20
C VAL A 755 -24.83 -40.74 -11.14
N TYR A 756 -24.20 -39.67 -10.70
CA TYR A 756 -24.84 -38.37 -10.53
C TYR A 756 -24.22 -37.33 -11.45
N LEU A 757 -24.99 -36.29 -11.75
CA LEU A 757 -24.57 -35.17 -12.59
C LEU A 757 -24.45 -33.91 -11.74
N THR A 758 -23.40 -33.13 -11.98
CA THR A 758 -23.28 -31.79 -11.43
C THR A 758 -22.77 -30.79 -12.48
N PRO A 759 -23.33 -29.58 -12.57
CA PRO A 759 -22.79 -28.52 -13.41
C PRO A 759 -21.36 -28.15 -13.03
N ASN A 760 -20.53 -27.93 -14.05
CA ASN A 760 -19.14 -27.57 -13.87
C ASN A 760 -18.94 -26.04 -13.74
N MET A 761 -17.88 -25.61 -13.05
CA MET A 761 -17.47 -24.20 -12.86
C MET A 761 -18.58 -23.25 -12.35
N THR A 762 -19.24 -23.60 -11.23
CA THR A 762 -20.30 -22.77 -10.64
C THR A 762 -20.21 -22.68 -9.11
N TYR A 763 -20.69 -21.58 -8.52
CA TYR A 763 -21.02 -21.47 -7.08
C TYR A 763 -22.43 -21.93 -6.74
N LYS A 764 -23.15 -22.48 -7.71
CA LYS A 764 -24.45 -23.10 -7.50
C LYS A 764 -24.31 -24.62 -7.67
N PRO A 765 -23.57 -25.31 -6.78
CA PRO A 765 -23.53 -26.75 -6.79
C PRO A 765 -24.95 -27.28 -6.67
N ARG A 766 -25.20 -28.36 -7.40
CA ARG A 766 -26.44 -29.12 -7.41
C ARG A 766 -26.14 -30.47 -8.03
N VAL A 767 -26.76 -31.50 -7.49
CA VAL A 767 -26.46 -32.89 -7.83
C VAL A 767 -27.78 -33.57 -8.14
N ILE A 768 -27.84 -34.24 -9.29
CA ILE A 768 -29.03 -34.98 -9.74
C ILE A 768 -28.62 -36.37 -10.20
N LYS A 769 -29.47 -37.38 -9.98
CA LYS A 769 -29.23 -38.73 -10.52
C LYS A 769 -29.24 -38.67 -12.06
N LYS A 770 -28.28 -39.33 -12.71
CA LYS A 770 -28.20 -39.32 -14.18
C LYS A 770 -29.33 -40.16 -14.79
N PRO A 771 -30.11 -39.64 -15.75
CA PRO A 771 -31.06 -40.46 -16.50
C PRO A 771 -30.37 -41.48 -17.41
N LYS A 772 -30.96 -42.67 -17.57
CA LYS A 772 -30.53 -43.64 -18.60
C LYS A 772 -30.69 -43.05 -20.00
N ASN A 773 -29.97 -43.62 -20.96
CA ASN A 773 -30.02 -43.23 -22.38
C ASN A 773 -29.63 -41.77 -22.66
N THR A 774 -28.79 -41.17 -21.80
CA THR A 774 -28.29 -39.80 -21.97
C THR A 774 -26.78 -39.73 -21.79
N LEU A 775 -26.17 -38.71 -22.41
CA LEU A 775 -24.74 -38.38 -22.25
C LEU A 775 -24.58 -36.96 -21.74
N VAL A 776 -23.35 -36.55 -21.42
CA VAL A 776 -23.03 -35.18 -21.00
C VAL A 776 -21.83 -34.66 -21.77
N ASN A 777 -21.73 -33.35 -21.93
CA ASN A 777 -20.51 -32.70 -22.42
C ASN A 777 -19.68 -32.11 -21.26
N GLY A 778 -18.56 -31.46 -21.57
CA GLY A 778 -17.66 -30.88 -20.56
C GLY A 778 -18.21 -29.75 -19.68
N SER A 779 -19.47 -29.33 -19.87
CA SER A 779 -20.17 -28.38 -18.98
C SER A 779 -20.80 -29.06 -17.75
N VAL A 780 -20.89 -30.39 -17.74
CA VAL A 780 -21.42 -31.20 -16.63
C VAL A 780 -20.40 -32.28 -16.29
N ALA A 781 -20.15 -32.47 -15.00
CA ALA A 781 -19.32 -33.54 -14.48
C ALA A 781 -20.21 -34.71 -14.01
N ILE A 782 -19.73 -35.93 -14.23
CA ILE A 782 -20.34 -37.16 -13.73
C ILE A 782 -19.65 -37.51 -12.42
N LEU A 783 -20.40 -37.46 -11.31
CA LEU A 783 -19.97 -37.91 -10.00
C LEU A 783 -20.28 -39.40 -9.86
N ILE A 784 -19.26 -40.19 -9.52
CA ILE A 784 -19.32 -41.63 -9.42
C ILE A 784 -19.12 -41.99 -7.94
N PRO A 785 -20.15 -42.48 -7.23
CA PRO A 785 -20.03 -42.84 -5.82
C PRO A 785 -18.86 -43.80 -5.59
N THR A 786 -18.07 -43.57 -4.54
CA THR A 786 -16.99 -44.51 -4.14
C THR A 786 -17.52 -45.73 -3.42
N ASN A 787 -18.72 -45.62 -2.84
CA ASN A 787 -19.45 -46.68 -2.15
C ASN A 787 -20.76 -46.94 -2.90
N ASN A 788 -21.28 -48.18 -2.91
CA ASN A 788 -22.52 -48.56 -3.61
C ASN A 788 -23.83 -47.98 -3.00
N ASN A 789 -23.74 -46.91 -2.21
CA ASN A 789 -24.89 -46.30 -1.55
C ASN A 789 -25.55 -45.28 -2.48
N THR A 790 -26.88 -45.36 -2.60
CA THR A 790 -27.68 -44.37 -3.33
C THR A 790 -27.99 -43.19 -2.40
N LEU A 791 -27.78 -41.97 -2.88
CA LEU A 791 -28.13 -40.75 -2.15
C LEU A 791 -29.65 -40.59 -1.99
N THR A 792 -30.08 -40.11 -0.83
CA THR A 792 -31.47 -39.74 -0.54
C THR A 792 -31.84 -38.38 -1.15
N ASP A 793 -33.14 -38.11 -1.33
CA ASP A 793 -33.61 -36.83 -1.86
C ASP A 793 -33.18 -35.65 -0.98
N LYS A 794 -33.17 -35.85 0.35
CA LYS A 794 -32.66 -34.85 1.31
C LYS A 794 -31.19 -34.52 1.07
N GLN A 795 -30.35 -35.53 0.82
CA GLN A 795 -28.93 -35.35 0.51
C GLN A 795 -28.73 -34.64 -0.84
N LEU A 796 -29.49 -35.01 -1.87
CA LEU A 796 -29.43 -34.36 -3.18
C LEU A 796 -29.82 -32.88 -3.11
N LEU A 797 -30.92 -32.57 -2.41
CA LEU A 797 -31.40 -31.20 -2.26
C LEU A 797 -30.43 -30.33 -1.46
N TYR A 798 -29.72 -30.91 -0.48
CA TYR A 798 -28.77 -30.18 0.37
C TYR A 798 -27.66 -29.49 -0.42
N PHE A 799 -27.15 -30.11 -1.50
CA PHE A 799 -26.13 -29.50 -2.37
C PHE A 799 -26.56 -28.14 -2.92
N SER A 800 -27.86 -27.94 -3.14
CA SER A 800 -28.40 -26.69 -3.68
C SER A 800 -28.82 -25.67 -2.61
N SER A 801 -28.69 -26.01 -1.32
CA SER A 801 -29.04 -25.12 -0.21
C SER A 801 -28.08 -23.93 -0.09
N GLU A 802 -28.57 -22.82 0.48
CA GLU A 802 -27.75 -21.63 0.73
C GLU A 802 -26.60 -21.89 1.72
N GLU A 803 -26.80 -22.79 2.70
CA GLU A 803 -25.73 -23.24 3.62
C GLU A 803 -24.60 -23.92 2.84
N TYR A 804 -24.95 -24.88 1.97
CA TYR A 804 -23.95 -25.61 1.19
C TYR A 804 -23.27 -24.73 0.13
N ARG A 805 -24.01 -23.83 -0.53
CA ARG A 805 -23.45 -22.85 -1.47
C ARG A 805 -22.41 -21.97 -0.82
N SER A 806 -22.72 -21.42 0.36
CA SER A 806 -21.80 -20.59 1.15
C SER A 806 -20.56 -21.37 1.58
N PHE A 807 -20.74 -22.61 2.03
CA PHE A 807 -19.62 -23.52 2.34
C PHE A 807 -18.73 -23.78 1.12
N TYR A 808 -19.34 -24.07 -0.02
CA TYR A 808 -18.63 -24.42 -1.25
C TYR A 808 -17.88 -23.22 -1.85
N MET A 809 -18.38 -21.99 -1.67
CA MET A 809 -17.65 -20.76 -2.02
C MET A 809 -16.34 -20.65 -1.24
N ILE A 810 -16.37 -20.87 0.08
CA ILE A 810 -15.17 -20.89 0.93
C ILE A 810 -14.24 -22.05 0.54
N ALA A 811 -14.78 -23.26 0.34
CA ALA A 811 -14.01 -24.43 -0.09
C ALA A 811 -13.23 -24.17 -1.39
N ARG A 812 -13.79 -23.36 -2.30
CA ARG A 812 -13.17 -22.96 -3.57
C ARG A 812 -12.31 -21.69 -3.46
N ASN A 813 -12.04 -21.19 -2.26
CA ASN A 813 -11.35 -19.93 -2.03
C ASN A 813 -11.94 -18.75 -2.85
N PHE A 814 -13.25 -18.73 -3.03
CA PHE A 814 -13.93 -17.77 -3.91
C PHE A 814 -13.29 -17.66 -5.30
N GLN A 815 -12.93 -18.80 -5.92
CA GLN A 815 -12.48 -18.85 -7.31
C GLN A 815 -13.62 -19.00 -8.32
N THR A 816 -13.72 -18.06 -9.25
CA THR A 816 -14.84 -17.94 -10.21
C THR A 816 -14.55 -18.66 -11.53
N ARG A 817 -13.28 -18.68 -11.98
CA ARG A 817 -12.91 -19.16 -13.33
C ARG A 817 -12.09 -20.43 -13.34
N SER A 818 -11.38 -20.70 -12.25
CA SER A 818 -10.19 -21.57 -12.31
C SER A 818 -10.40 -22.99 -11.75
N LEU A 819 -11.61 -23.34 -11.30
CA LEU A 819 -11.88 -24.62 -10.63
C LEU A 819 -12.97 -25.39 -11.36
N ASN A 820 -12.54 -26.32 -12.21
CA ASN A 820 -13.40 -27.38 -12.73
C ASN A 820 -13.64 -28.43 -11.65
N VAL A 821 -14.74 -29.18 -11.76
CA VAL A 821 -14.92 -30.40 -10.98
C VAL A 821 -13.92 -31.45 -11.50
N ASP A 822 -12.96 -31.78 -10.66
CA ASP A 822 -11.81 -32.65 -10.89
C ASP A 822 -11.54 -33.51 -9.65
N SER A 823 -10.45 -34.27 -9.67
CA SER A 823 -10.10 -35.22 -8.60
C SER A 823 -9.90 -34.56 -7.22
N CYS A 824 -9.66 -33.25 -7.15
CA CYS A 824 -9.46 -32.58 -5.87
C CYS A 824 -10.69 -31.78 -5.44
N SER A 825 -11.37 -31.10 -6.35
CA SER A 825 -12.60 -30.35 -6.03
C SER A 825 -13.78 -31.28 -5.73
N VAL A 826 -13.82 -32.48 -6.32
CA VAL A 826 -14.85 -33.49 -6.02
C VAL A 826 -14.85 -33.90 -4.55
N PHE A 827 -13.71 -33.77 -3.85
CA PHE A 827 -13.60 -34.02 -2.42
C PHE A 827 -14.65 -33.25 -1.62
N PHE A 828 -14.92 -31.99 -2.01
CA PHE A 828 -15.84 -31.10 -1.32
C PHE A 828 -17.31 -31.37 -1.64
N PHE A 829 -17.63 -32.28 -2.57
CA PHE A 829 -18.97 -32.85 -2.74
C PHE A 829 -19.27 -33.85 -1.62
N GLY A 830 -19.29 -33.34 -0.38
CA GLY A 830 -19.55 -34.12 0.82
C GLY A 830 -21.04 -34.46 0.95
N ILE A 831 -21.34 -35.70 1.32
CA ILE A 831 -22.72 -36.16 1.56
C ILE A 831 -23.11 -35.80 2.99
N LEU A 832 -24.32 -35.26 3.19
CA LEU A 832 -24.84 -34.97 4.52
C LEU A 832 -24.96 -36.27 5.34
N LYS A 833 -24.35 -36.29 6.53
CA LYS A 833 -24.46 -37.40 7.48
C LYS A 833 -25.92 -37.54 7.92
N GLU A 834 -26.42 -38.76 7.91
CA GLU A 834 -27.71 -39.07 8.52
C GLU A 834 -27.51 -39.06 10.04
N GLU A 835 -28.41 -38.38 10.76
CA GLU A 835 -28.40 -38.27 12.22
C GLU A 835 -28.75 -39.60 12.89
#